data_AF-A0A5D0PZ31-F1
#
_entry.id   AF-A0A5D0PZ31-F1
#
_cell.length_a   1.000
_cell.length_b   1.000
_cell.length_c   1.000
_cell.angle_alpha   90.00
_cell.angle_beta   90.00
_cell.angle_gamma   90.00
#
_symmetry.space_group_name_H-M   'P 1'
#
loop_
_entity.id
_entity.type
_entity.pdbx_description
1 polymer ?
#
loop_
_entity_poly.entity_id
_entity_poly.type
_entity_poly.pdbx_seq_one_letter_code
_entity_poly.pdbx_strand_id
1 'polypeptide(L)'
;MSRRTIMADWAVWSKPPRSSDDYGIVGSSRSPGEHVRFEQLIRLADPGTPHGRREGAVDALPWVTFSAPEEGGDGRRWSAIAVREWSQEVDVSGRAILPTRYYTFPYDDGAATGAGYRDLYEAVLRAPSPALNGRRLSLELPHRDDPGGPGSTQGEPRWCAGVAALLLGGPVVVTGAPPLSPLERLDCMDAVTMFLPYGVRATLTASTWTDNATDHPIRLMFGRWAGPRQQEVRWAQPPPRPCDEYALSYLRWLLTMLDQAPDVLRRRLGGLREPLEFGSPGLRAVLEEQHRTAMAVLHRLREGATAGEQRAAALDPSFDKLTGAQRDELLCRLAERAQPEDLTVLAAHWPAVAPITLAVAGRRLAGHDQRPARAFLSLADRHGGRDDWLAGLLGQPGVPQDATIALLADEDPPGRRTCAALLARPHVLYLLIARLATEGSAERLRAWVLRCAGDGSDTTLAWLTAFAAVLLSPPEPPPEPALTHLHGLGGDVAFVVLLRAAAGASHAQEVLLHPSLYGRLLALARGPACEAREELAKVLSGIGPVPAEAGARLDVLAVLLGGAPRFATEVDHHAAERYAASFEQVWDDLPDRRLSQEVTRLIVAPLDHRHPLLNELERREKATEIVVRQRFDANPAVRSLMGAAEDDAPPATLAALWARALASVGPGFDPGPLLARWSRSHDSRALHELLRHLWQEAVRHGEPSTTGYRRLMEILVHHPGAPHYAAWIREQIPGDVMRLRAELDRLRWLLEIARAGPGAGPSPPVRSRLLWRLHGSSPGRWTEAKGEDA
;
A
#
# COMPACT_ATOMS: atom_id res chain seq x y z
N MET A 1 -46.14 10.14 8.28
CA MET A 1 -46.32 9.30 9.48
C MET A 1 -47.57 8.46 9.28
N SER A 2 -47.45 7.14 9.34
CA SER A 2 -48.61 6.24 9.34
C SER A 2 -49.45 6.49 10.60
N ARG A 3 -50.78 6.36 10.48
CA ARG A 3 -51.71 6.42 11.61
C ARG A 3 -52.39 5.07 11.75
N ARG A 4 -52.71 4.69 12.97
CA ARG A 4 -53.47 3.47 13.29
C ARG A 4 -54.71 3.86 14.09
N THR A 5 -55.83 3.27 13.73
CA THR A 5 -57.10 3.49 14.41
C THR A 5 -57.29 2.46 15.51
N ILE A 6 -57.68 2.92 16.70
CA ILE A 6 -58.09 2.06 17.82
C ILE A 6 -59.55 2.35 18.20
N MET A 7 -60.24 1.38 18.78
CA MET A 7 -61.62 1.52 19.21
C MET A 7 -61.70 1.82 20.70
N ALA A 8 -62.40 2.90 21.07
CA ALA A 8 -62.60 3.30 22.45
C ALA A 8 -64.09 3.28 22.84
N ASP A 9 -64.36 2.72 24.01
CA ASP A 9 -65.58 2.98 24.75
C ASP A 9 -65.46 4.37 25.39
N TRP A 10 -66.57 5.11 25.51
CA TRP A 10 -66.61 6.44 26.11
C TRP A 10 -67.80 6.61 27.06
N ALA A 11 -67.65 7.57 27.98
CA ALA A 11 -68.70 8.07 28.86
C ALA A 11 -68.51 9.57 29.15
N VAL A 12 -69.59 10.28 29.45
CA VAL A 12 -69.57 11.67 29.91
C VAL A 12 -70.14 11.71 31.31
N TRP A 13 -69.29 12.05 32.28
CA TRP A 13 -69.67 12.29 33.66
C TRP A 13 -69.95 13.78 33.86
N SER A 14 -71.20 14.12 34.09
CA SER A 14 -71.67 15.50 34.23
C SER A 14 -72.92 15.54 35.10
N LYS A 15 -73.57 16.69 35.20
CA LYS A 15 -74.93 16.81 35.72
C LYS A 15 -75.77 17.73 34.83
N PRO A 16 -77.10 17.61 34.82
CA PRO A 16 -77.94 18.47 34.01
C PRO A 16 -77.79 19.94 34.42
N PRO A 17 -77.84 20.89 33.45
CA PRO A 17 -77.85 22.32 33.75
C PRO A 17 -78.99 22.67 34.70
N ARG A 18 -78.73 23.57 35.65
CA ARG A 18 -79.73 23.99 36.65
C ARG A 18 -80.35 22.83 37.44
N SER A 19 -79.67 21.69 37.58
CA SER A 19 -80.07 20.60 38.48
C SER A 19 -79.36 20.69 39.84
N SER A 20 -80.04 20.21 40.88
CA SER A 20 -79.45 19.92 42.20
C SER A 20 -78.83 18.54 42.29
N ASP A 21 -78.99 17.70 41.26
CA ASP A 21 -78.47 16.34 41.24
C ASP A 21 -76.94 16.32 41.31
N ASP A 22 -76.41 15.24 41.89
CA ASP A 22 -74.99 14.94 41.86
C ASP A 22 -74.52 14.58 40.44
N TYR A 23 -73.20 14.62 40.22
CA TYR A 23 -72.62 14.20 38.95
C TYR A 23 -72.85 12.70 38.71
N GLY A 24 -73.33 12.34 37.51
CA GLY A 24 -73.52 10.97 37.05
C GLY A 24 -73.30 10.83 35.53
N ILE A 25 -73.41 9.61 35.00
CA ILE A 25 -73.24 9.39 33.56
C ILE A 25 -74.44 9.95 32.78
N VAL A 26 -74.19 11.02 32.00
CA VAL A 26 -75.23 11.66 31.15
C VAL A 26 -75.24 11.14 29.72
N GLY A 27 -74.21 10.38 29.33
CA GLY A 27 -74.14 9.69 28.04
C GLY A 27 -72.97 8.71 28.00
N SER A 28 -73.13 7.58 27.30
CA SER A 28 -72.06 6.60 27.13
C SER A 28 -72.23 5.77 25.86
N SER A 29 -71.15 5.11 25.45
CA SER A 29 -71.13 4.06 24.41
C SER A 29 -71.67 2.71 24.87
N ARG A 30 -72.05 2.57 26.14
CA ARG A 30 -72.50 1.31 26.74
C ARG A 30 -73.94 1.40 27.20
N SER A 31 -74.50 0.26 27.56
CA SER A 31 -75.87 0.19 28.06
C SER A 31 -75.99 0.87 29.44
N PRO A 32 -77.17 1.41 29.83
CA PRO A 32 -77.37 2.05 31.13
C PRO A 32 -76.97 1.19 32.34
N GLY A 33 -77.09 -0.14 32.25
CA GLY A 33 -76.67 -1.07 33.31
C GLY A 33 -75.15 -1.10 33.57
N GLU A 34 -74.35 -0.59 32.63
CA GLU A 34 -72.89 -0.50 32.74
C GLU A 34 -72.39 0.89 33.18
N HIS A 35 -73.30 1.86 33.37
CA HIS A 35 -72.95 3.21 33.83
C HIS A 35 -72.24 3.19 35.19
N VAL A 36 -72.69 2.32 36.11
CA VAL A 36 -72.08 2.14 37.44
C VAL A 36 -70.59 1.83 37.34
N ARG A 37 -70.18 1.02 36.36
CA ARG A 37 -68.78 0.69 36.13
C ARG A 37 -68.00 1.93 35.67
N PHE A 38 -68.54 2.72 34.74
CA PHE A 38 -67.89 3.97 34.34
C PHE A 38 -67.75 4.95 35.51
N GLU A 39 -68.78 5.10 36.34
CA GLU A 39 -68.70 5.98 37.52
C GLU A 39 -67.61 5.53 38.49
N GLN A 40 -67.52 4.23 38.77
CA GLN A 40 -66.46 3.67 39.61
C GLN A 40 -65.07 3.95 39.03
N LEU A 41 -64.89 3.73 37.72
CA LEU A 41 -63.60 3.93 37.06
C LEU A 41 -63.18 5.41 37.03
N ILE A 42 -64.11 6.33 36.80
CA ILE A 42 -63.77 7.77 36.77
C ILE A 42 -63.50 8.29 38.18
N ARG A 43 -64.25 7.82 39.20
CA ARG A 43 -64.00 8.17 40.60
C ARG A 43 -62.66 7.67 41.12
N LEU A 44 -62.23 6.48 40.69
CA LEU A 44 -60.96 5.89 41.11
C LEU A 44 -59.75 6.79 40.78
N ALA A 45 -59.82 7.53 39.68
CA ALA A 45 -58.75 8.41 39.21
C ALA A 45 -59.15 9.89 39.29
N ASP A 46 -60.05 10.27 40.21
CA ASP A 46 -60.48 11.66 40.34
C ASP A 46 -59.31 12.56 40.84
N PRO A 47 -58.87 13.55 40.04
CA PRO A 47 -57.79 14.46 40.44
C PRO A 47 -58.20 15.50 41.50
N GLY A 48 -59.46 15.53 41.92
CA GLY A 48 -60.00 16.50 42.88
C GLY A 48 -60.67 17.72 42.23
N THR A 49 -60.94 18.78 42.99
CA THR A 49 -61.75 19.91 42.53
C THR A 49 -60.89 21.14 42.16
N PRO A 50 -61.03 21.72 40.96
CA PRO A 50 -60.26 22.91 40.57
C PRO A 50 -60.68 24.16 41.36
N HIS A 51 -59.70 24.99 41.75
CA HIS A 51 -59.93 26.20 42.54
C HIS A 51 -60.09 27.45 41.65
N GLY A 52 -61.05 27.42 40.72
CA GLY A 52 -61.58 28.60 40.01
C GLY A 52 -61.18 28.77 38.53
N ARG A 53 -61.95 29.58 37.80
CA ARG A 53 -61.88 29.76 36.33
C ARG A 53 -60.75 30.68 35.82
N ARG A 54 -59.70 30.94 36.60
CA ARG A 54 -58.67 31.91 36.20
C ARG A 54 -57.82 31.32 35.07
N GLU A 55 -57.97 31.90 33.88
CA GLU A 55 -57.12 31.59 32.73
C GLU A 55 -55.65 31.92 33.05
N GLY A 56 -54.74 31.02 32.71
CA GLY A 56 -53.31 31.14 33.04
C GLY A 56 -52.95 30.81 34.50
N ALA A 57 -53.88 30.34 35.33
CA ALA A 57 -53.53 29.78 36.64
C ALA A 57 -52.82 28.42 36.50
N VAL A 58 -51.98 28.08 37.49
CA VAL A 58 -51.27 26.79 37.51
C VAL A 58 -52.23 25.59 37.61
N ASP A 59 -53.42 25.77 38.16
CA ASP A 59 -54.45 24.73 38.29
C ASP A 59 -55.57 24.88 37.24
N ALA A 60 -55.37 25.66 36.18
CA ALA A 60 -56.38 25.85 35.14
C ALA A 60 -56.72 24.52 34.41
N LEU A 61 -58.01 24.32 34.15
CA LEU A 61 -58.50 23.23 33.28
C LEU A 61 -58.06 23.48 31.81
N PRO A 62 -57.91 22.43 30.98
CA PRO A 62 -58.29 21.04 31.24
C PRO A 62 -57.30 20.27 32.13
N TRP A 63 -57.86 19.46 33.03
CA TRP A 63 -57.11 18.40 33.72
C TRP A 63 -57.30 17.10 32.96
N VAL A 64 -56.19 16.43 32.65
CA VAL A 64 -56.15 15.21 31.87
C VAL A 64 -55.55 14.12 32.75
N THR A 65 -56.32 13.06 32.97
CA THR A 65 -55.92 11.95 33.82
C THR A 65 -55.91 10.66 33.03
N PHE A 66 -54.77 9.98 33.01
CA PHE A 66 -54.61 8.65 32.49
C PHE A 66 -54.74 7.66 33.62
N SER A 67 -55.50 6.59 33.38
CA SER A 67 -55.68 5.52 34.36
C SER A 67 -55.56 4.17 33.66
N ALA A 68 -55.15 3.18 34.46
CA ALA A 68 -55.07 1.80 34.07
C ALA A 68 -56.08 1.01 34.90
N PRO A 69 -57.37 1.00 34.51
CA PRO A 69 -58.37 0.22 35.21
C PRO A 69 -58.01 -1.27 35.19
N GLU A 70 -58.29 -1.97 36.30
CA GLU A 70 -58.01 -3.41 36.45
C GLU A 70 -58.65 -4.24 35.33
N GLU A 71 -58.14 -5.47 35.17
CA GLU A 71 -58.52 -6.40 34.11
C GLU A 71 -60.04 -6.47 33.90
N GLY A 72 -60.45 -6.37 32.63
CA GLY A 72 -61.83 -6.68 32.26
C GLY A 72 -62.15 -8.13 32.65
N GLY A 73 -63.44 -8.49 32.69
CA GLY A 73 -63.84 -9.90 32.89
C GLY A 73 -63.34 -10.84 31.78
N ASP A 74 -62.67 -10.30 30.75
CA ASP A 74 -62.02 -10.95 29.63
C ASP A 74 -60.49 -11.14 29.82
N GLY A 75 -59.93 -10.78 30.98
CA GLY A 75 -58.50 -10.92 31.28
C GLY A 75 -57.59 -9.94 30.53
N ARG A 76 -58.17 -8.93 29.85
CA ARG A 76 -57.41 -7.90 29.14
C ARG A 76 -57.14 -6.72 30.05
N ARG A 77 -55.97 -6.10 29.90
CA ARG A 77 -55.67 -4.80 30.53
C ARG A 77 -56.23 -3.66 29.71
N TRP A 78 -56.74 -2.67 30.40
CA TRP A 78 -57.39 -1.52 29.80
C TRP A 78 -56.59 -0.26 30.12
N SER A 79 -56.62 0.69 29.20
CA SER A 79 -56.11 2.04 29.39
C SER A 79 -57.25 3.02 29.26
N ALA A 80 -57.16 4.13 29.97
CA ALA A 80 -58.17 5.15 29.92
C ALA A 80 -57.59 6.55 30.04
N ILE A 81 -58.34 7.51 29.48
CA ILE A 81 -58.08 8.94 29.55
C ILE A 81 -59.38 9.66 29.96
N ALA A 82 -59.28 10.48 31.00
CA ALA A 82 -60.33 11.36 31.48
C ALA A 82 -59.91 12.81 31.23
N VAL A 83 -60.79 13.60 30.61
CA VAL A 83 -60.56 15.02 30.32
C VAL A 83 -61.64 15.84 31.02
N ARG A 84 -61.26 16.59 32.05
CA ARG A 84 -62.14 17.49 32.81
C ARG A 84 -62.00 18.90 32.28
N GLU A 85 -63.13 19.51 31.90
CA GLU A 85 -63.17 20.80 31.19
C GLU A 85 -64.12 21.79 31.86
N TRP A 86 -63.95 23.08 31.55
CA TRP A 86 -64.94 24.10 31.89
C TRP A 86 -66.14 24.00 30.95
N SER A 87 -67.35 23.94 31.51
CA SER A 87 -68.57 24.23 30.74
C SER A 87 -69.04 25.67 30.96
N GLN A 88 -69.87 26.21 30.07
CA GLN A 88 -70.60 27.46 30.33
C GLN A 88 -71.84 27.26 31.20
N GLU A 89 -72.11 26.02 31.58
CA GLU A 89 -73.30 25.64 32.34
C GLU A 89 -73.04 25.75 33.84
N VAL A 90 -74.10 26.06 34.58
CA VAL A 90 -74.08 26.18 36.03
C VAL A 90 -75.19 25.34 36.64
N ASP A 91 -74.97 24.91 37.88
CA ASP A 91 -75.99 24.23 38.69
C ASP A 91 -76.94 25.23 39.37
N VAL A 92 -77.91 24.72 40.13
CA VAL A 92 -78.87 25.56 40.89
C VAL A 92 -78.22 26.51 41.88
N SER A 93 -77.00 26.22 42.33
CA SER A 93 -76.23 27.06 43.27
C SER A 93 -75.33 28.08 42.55
N GLY A 94 -75.38 28.13 41.22
CA GLY A 94 -74.53 28.99 40.40
C GLY A 94 -73.09 28.49 40.26
N ARG A 95 -72.78 27.27 40.71
CA ARG A 95 -71.44 26.68 40.53
C ARG A 95 -71.30 26.15 39.11
N ALA A 96 -70.12 26.36 38.53
CA ALA A 96 -69.75 25.82 37.22
C ALA A 96 -69.86 24.29 37.18
N ILE A 97 -70.50 23.77 36.14
CA ILE A 97 -70.50 22.33 35.86
C ILE A 97 -69.17 21.96 35.18
N LEU A 98 -68.56 20.86 35.63
CA LEU A 98 -67.25 20.35 35.21
C LEU A 98 -67.42 18.99 34.52
N PRO A 99 -67.86 18.96 33.26
CA PRO A 99 -67.99 17.71 32.53
C PRO A 99 -66.63 17.01 32.45
N THR A 100 -66.64 15.70 32.67
CA THR A 100 -65.48 14.83 32.47
C THR A 100 -65.77 13.87 31.33
N ARG A 101 -65.04 13.99 30.23
CA ARG A 101 -65.10 13.06 29.10
C ARG A 101 -64.13 11.92 29.36
N TYR A 102 -64.63 10.69 29.42
CA TYR A 102 -63.86 9.50 29.71
C TYR A 102 -63.82 8.59 28.49
N TYR A 103 -62.65 8.07 28.16
CA TYR A 103 -62.42 7.13 27.06
C TYR A 103 -61.59 5.96 27.57
N THR A 104 -61.95 4.73 27.21
CA THR A 104 -61.20 3.52 27.57
C THR A 104 -61.10 2.54 26.41
N PHE A 105 -59.95 1.88 26.30
CA PHE A 105 -59.60 0.96 25.22
C PHE A 105 -58.62 -0.13 25.72
N PRO A 106 -58.50 -1.28 25.04
CA PRO A 106 -57.52 -2.30 25.38
C PRO A 106 -56.08 -1.75 25.32
N TYR A 107 -55.26 -2.03 26.34
CA TYR A 107 -53.89 -1.54 26.41
C TYR A 107 -53.07 -1.92 25.18
N ASP A 108 -53.18 -3.18 24.73
CA ASP A 108 -52.39 -3.72 23.60
C ASP A 108 -52.64 -2.95 22.30
N ASP A 109 -53.87 -2.48 22.07
CA ASP A 109 -54.22 -1.69 20.89
C ASP A 109 -53.47 -0.35 20.87
N GLY A 110 -53.36 0.30 22.04
CA GLY A 110 -52.57 1.53 22.21
C GLY A 110 -51.07 1.26 22.18
N ALA A 111 -50.61 0.19 22.84
CA ALA A 111 -49.20 -0.17 22.89
C ALA A 111 -48.64 -0.54 21.52
N ALA A 112 -49.44 -1.15 20.64
CA ALA A 112 -49.06 -1.45 19.27
C ALA A 112 -48.74 -0.19 18.44
N THR A 113 -49.27 0.99 18.80
CA THR A 113 -48.99 2.24 18.09
C THR A 113 -47.70 2.92 18.56
N GLY A 114 -47.27 2.68 19.82
CA GLY A 114 -46.18 3.42 20.45
C GLY A 114 -46.55 4.86 20.82
N ALA A 115 -47.85 5.15 20.94
CA ALA A 115 -48.37 6.47 21.31
C ALA A 115 -47.97 6.86 22.75
N GLY A 116 -47.68 8.14 22.94
CA GLY A 116 -47.52 8.79 24.22
C GLY A 116 -48.85 9.30 24.79
N TYR A 117 -48.79 9.93 25.98
CA TYR A 117 -49.93 10.57 26.62
C TYR A 117 -50.43 11.77 25.81
N ARG A 118 -49.51 12.56 25.24
CA ARG A 118 -49.89 13.66 24.35
C ARG A 118 -50.64 13.17 23.13
N ASP A 119 -50.14 12.11 22.50
CA ASP A 119 -50.78 11.54 21.30
C ASP A 119 -52.21 11.06 21.59
N LEU A 120 -52.41 10.41 22.74
CA LEU A 120 -53.73 9.97 23.21
C LEU A 120 -54.66 11.17 23.46
N TYR A 121 -54.17 12.21 24.13
CA TYR A 121 -54.95 13.42 24.40
C TYR A 121 -55.35 14.14 23.10
N GLU A 122 -54.40 14.32 22.18
CA GLU A 122 -54.68 14.93 20.87
C GLU A 122 -55.68 14.09 20.04
N ALA A 123 -55.61 12.76 20.12
CA ALA A 123 -56.57 11.87 19.46
C ALA A 123 -57.98 12.06 20.04
N VAL A 124 -58.11 12.21 21.36
CA VAL A 124 -59.38 12.51 22.03
C VAL A 124 -59.91 13.91 21.68
N LEU A 125 -59.03 14.90 21.52
CA LEU A 125 -59.44 16.25 21.09
C LEU A 125 -59.97 16.27 19.65
N ARG A 126 -59.39 15.44 18.77
CA ARG A 126 -59.81 15.33 17.36
C ARG A 126 -61.04 14.43 17.18
N ALA A 127 -61.30 13.53 18.12
CA ALA A 127 -62.47 12.68 18.08
C ALA A 127 -63.74 13.55 18.05
N PRO A 128 -64.75 13.21 17.23
CA PRO A 128 -66.02 13.90 17.27
C PRO A 128 -66.54 13.93 18.71
N SER A 129 -67.06 15.09 19.15
CA SER A 129 -67.75 15.17 20.44
C SER A 129 -68.79 14.04 20.47
N PRO A 130 -68.83 13.20 21.52
CA PRO A 130 -69.63 11.99 21.49
C PRO A 130 -71.09 12.32 21.17
N ALA A 131 -71.51 12.04 19.94
CA ALA A 131 -72.93 12.10 19.61
C ALA A 131 -73.63 11.07 20.51
N LEU A 132 -74.78 11.41 21.07
CA LEU A 132 -75.56 10.60 22.01
C LEU A 132 -76.10 9.28 21.40
N ASN A 133 -75.50 8.76 20.32
CA ASN A 133 -75.92 7.59 19.56
C ASN A 133 -75.44 6.25 20.15
N GLY A 134 -74.75 6.27 21.28
CA GLY A 134 -74.34 5.06 22.02
C GLY A 134 -73.30 4.19 21.34
N ARG A 135 -72.59 4.66 20.31
CA ARG A 135 -71.58 3.86 19.59
C ARG A 135 -70.16 4.10 20.11
N ARG A 136 -69.30 3.07 20.03
CA ARG A 136 -67.84 3.19 20.24
C ARG A 136 -67.23 4.20 19.27
N LEU A 137 -66.15 4.86 19.71
CA LEU A 137 -65.44 5.87 18.92
C LEU A 137 -64.13 5.32 18.38
N SER A 138 -63.80 5.74 17.16
CA SER A 138 -62.50 5.48 16.53
C SER A 138 -61.52 6.59 16.90
N LEU A 139 -60.41 6.26 17.55
CA LEU A 139 -59.32 7.19 17.85
C LEU A 139 -58.17 6.95 16.88
N GLU A 140 -57.71 8.01 16.21
CA GLU A 140 -56.54 7.95 15.32
C GLU A 140 -55.27 8.30 16.07
N LEU A 141 -54.36 7.32 16.19
CA LEU A 141 -53.06 7.50 16.83
C LEU A 141 -51.93 7.45 15.81
N PRO A 142 -50.82 8.18 16.02
CA PRO A 142 -49.62 8.01 15.21
C PRO A 142 -49.06 6.60 15.43
N HIS A 143 -48.60 5.97 14.35
CA HIS A 143 -47.87 4.71 14.41
C HIS A 143 -46.37 5.00 14.33
N ARG A 144 -45.62 4.51 15.31
CA ARG A 144 -44.16 4.64 15.36
C ARG A 144 -43.52 3.27 15.25
N ASP A 145 -42.82 3.05 14.13
CA ASP A 145 -41.99 1.86 13.89
C ASP A 145 -40.74 1.88 14.80
N ASP A 146 -40.24 3.08 15.12
CA ASP A 146 -39.16 3.26 16.08
C ASP A 146 -39.70 3.28 17.52
N PRO A 147 -39.27 2.36 18.40
CA PRO A 147 -39.70 2.31 19.79
C PRO A 147 -39.27 3.53 20.63
N GLY A 148 -38.46 4.47 20.12
CA GLY A 148 -37.89 5.60 20.86
C GLY A 148 -38.86 6.63 21.50
N GLY A 149 -40.18 6.47 21.39
CA GLY A 149 -41.18 7.34 22.03
C GLY A 149 -41.41 8.68 21.32
N PRO A 150 -42.33 9.55 21.82
CA PRO A 150 -42.67 10.83 21.20
C PRO A 150 -41.48 11.81 21.17
N GLY A 151 -41.29 12.46 20.02
CA GLY A 151 -40.12 13.26 19.64
C GLY A 151 -40.07 14.71 20.12
N SER A 152 -40.66 15.06 21.27
CA SER A 152 -40.50 16.39 21.87
C SER A 152 -40.40 16.30 23.38
N THR A 153 -39.18 16.12 23.89
CA THR A 153 -38.93 16.15 25.33
C THR A 153 -38.77 17.59 25.80
N GLN A 154 -39.83 18.18 26.35
CA GLN A 154 -39.65 19.26 27.31
C GLN A 154 -39.11 18.65 28.61
N GLY A 155 -37.96 19.13 29.05
CA GLY A 155 -37.30 18.69 30.28
C GLY A 155 -35.86 18.23 30.04
N GLU A 156 -34.99 18.50 31.02
CA GLU A 156 -33.62 17.98 31.02
C GLU A 156 -33.67 16.43 31.12
N PRO A 157 -32.98 15.66 30.26
CA PRO A 157 -33.04 14.19 30.26
C PRO A 157 -32.66 13.56 31.61
N ARG A 158 -31.69 14.15 32.31
CA ARG A 158 -31.25 13.66 33.63
C ARG A 158 -32.31 13.90 34.71
N TRP A 159 -33.01 15.03 34.65
CA TRP A 159 -34.16 15.30 35.52
C TRP A 159 -35.26 14.26 35.29
N CYS A 160 -35.61 13.99 34.03
CA CYS A 160 -36.63 13.00 33.68
C CYS A 160 -36.27 11.58 34.16
N ALA A 161 -35.00 11.18 33.98
CA ALA A 161 -34.49 9.90 34.48
C ALA A 161 -34.55 9.80 36.01
N GLY A 162 -34.26 10.90 36.72
CA GLY A 162 -34.42 10.99 38.18
C GLY A 162 -35.87 10.79 38.62
N VAL A 163 -36.82 11.46 37.98
CA VAL A 163 -38.26 11.30 38.25
C VAL A 163 -38.71 9.86 37.96
N ALA A 164 -38.29 9.29 36.83
CA ALA A 164 -38.59 7.91 36.46
C ALA A 164 -38.09 6.91 37.52
N ALA A 165 -36.87 7.10 38.03
CA ALA A 165 -36.35 6.27 39.10
C ALA A 165 -37.15 6.40 40.40
N LEU A 166 -37.55 7.63 40.78
CA LEU A 166 -38.38 7.86 41.96
C LEU A 166 -39.76 7.17 41.86
N LEU A 167 -40.34 7.09 40.66
CA LEU A 167 -41.60 6.38 40.42
C LEU A 167 -41.54 4.89 40.73
N LEU A 168 -40.35 4.26 40.67
CA LEU A 168 -40.17 2.88 41.10
C LEU A 168 -40.31 2.71 42.62
N GLY A 169 -39.95 3.74 43.39
CA GLY A 169 -40.06 3.76 44.86
C GLY A 169 -41.42 4.22 45.38
N GLY A 170 -42.20 4.95 44.60
CA GLY A 170 -43.54 5.41 45.00
C GLY A 170 -44.09 6.56 44.16
N PRO A 171 -45.29 7.08 44.50
CA PRO A 171 -45.90 8.21 43.80
C PRO A 171 -45.03 9.47 43.83
N VAL A 172 -45.05 10.26 42.75
CA VAL A 172 -44.29 11.49 42.58
C VAL A 172 -45.22 12.66 42.20
N VAL A 173 -45.08 13.77 42.93
CA VAL A 173 -45.71 15.07 42.60
C VAL A 173 -44.65 16.04 42.11
N VAL A 174 -44.89 16.60 40.93
CA VAL A 174 -44.12 17.71 40.38
C VAL A 174 -44.71 19.02 40.89
N THR A 175 -43.92 19.77 41.67
CA THR A 175 -44.30 21.05 42.29
C THR A 175 -43.47 22.21 41.74
N GLY A 176 -43.92 23.44 41.99
CA GLY A 176 -43.16 24.65 41.65
C GLY A 176 -43.00 24.91 40.14
N ALA A 177 -43.76 24.21 39.30
CA ALA A 177 -43.81 24.50 37.87
C ALA A 177 -44.42 25.89 37.62
N PRO A 178 -43.94 26.65 36.62
CA PRO A 178 -44.64 27.85 36.16
C PRO A 178 -46.02 27.47 35.61
N PRO A 179 -46.88 28.44 35.26
CA PRO A 179 -48.12 28.17 34.53
C PRO A 179 -47.84 27.48 33.18
N LEU A 180 -47.83 26.15 33.19
CA LEU A 180 -47.68 25.29 32.02
C LEU A 180 -49.04 24.96 31.43
N SER A 181 -49.13 24.96 30.11
CA SER A 181 -50.28 24.45 29.38
C SER A 181 -50.45 22.93 29.59
N PRO A 182 -51.65 22.37 29.33
CA PRO A 182 -51.88 20.93 29.44
C PRO A 182 -50.93 20.11 28.55
N LEU A 183 -50.62 20.58 27.34
CA LEU A 183 -49.73 19.88 26.41
C LEU A 183 -48.29 19.83 26.94
N GLU A 184 -47.79 20.90 27.56
CA GLU A 184 -46.44 20.93 28.15
C GLU A 184 -46.30 19.95 29.33
N ARG A 185 -47.37 19.80 30.13
CA ARG A 185 -47.39 18.80 31.20
C ARG A 185 -47.41 17.38 30.65
N LEU A 186 -48.14 17.15 29.55
CA LEU A 186 -48.16 15.84 28.87
C LEU A 186 -46.80 15.53 28.22
N ASP A 187 -46.14 16.51 27.61
CA ASP A 187 -44.78 16.37 27.08
C ASP A 187 -43.80 15.97 28.19
N CYS A 188 -43.90 16.61 29.36
CA CYS A 188 -43.11 16.22 30.54
C CYS A 188 -43.40 14.77 30.97
N MET A 189 -44.67 14.36 31.05
CA MET A 189 -45.01 12.99 31.44
C MET A 189 -44.49 11.96 30.45
N ASP A 190 -44.57 12.26 29.16
CA ASP A 190 -44.00 11.42 28.12
C ASP A 190 -42.47 11.37 28.21
N ALA A 191 -41.81 12.49 28.50
CA ALA A 191 -40.36 12.54 28.71
C ALA A 191 -39.91 11.71 29.93
N VAL A 192 -40.65 11.78 31.05
CA VAL A 192 -40.39 10.97 32.26
C VAL A 192 -40.58 9.49 31.95
N THR A 193 -41.71 9.12 31.36
CA THR A 193 -42.05 7.70 31.13
C THR A 193 -41.23 7.05 30.03
N MET A 194 -40.54 7.83 29.17
CA MET A 194 -39.55 7.31 28.22
C MET A 194 -38.37 6.61 28.92
N PHE A 195 -38.10 6.96 30.18
CA PHE A 195 -37.09 6.31 31.02
C PHE A 195 -37.65 5.14 31.85
N LEU A 196 -38.83 4.64 31.50
CA LEU A 196 -39.40 3.41 32.04
C LEU A 196 -39.74 2.46 30.88
N PRO A 197 -39.78 1.13 31.12
CA PRO A 197 -40.31 0.19 30.12
C PRO A 197 -41.71 0.61 29.67
N TYR A 198 -41.99 0.64 28.37
CA TYR A 198 -43.30 1.10 27.86
C TYR A 198 -44.49 0.38 28.53
N GLY A 199 -44.31 -0.90 28.85
CA GLY A 199 -45.18 -1.78 29.62
C GLY A 199 -45.72 -1.20 30.92
N VAL A 200 -44.98 -0.33 31.60
CA VAL A 200 -45.45 0.27 32.87
C VAL A 200 -46.66 1.17 32.69
N ARG A 201 -46.89 1.69 31.47
CA ARG A 201 -48.09 2.50 31.16
C ARG A 201 -49.38 1.70 31.34
N ALA A 202 -49.31 0.37 31.29
CA ALA A 202 -50.44 -0.51 31.58
C ALA A 202 -50.90 -0.49 33.05
N THR A 203 -50.14 0.13 33.96
CA THR A 203 -50.50 0.28 35.38
C THR A 203 -50.25 1.69 35.94
N LEU A 204 -49.69 2.60 35.13
CA LEU A 204 -49.37 3.95 35.54
C LEU A 204 -50.60 4.86 35.46
N THR A 205 -51.10 5.28 36.62
CA THR A 205 -52.07 6.39 36.70
C THR A 205 -51.31 7.72 36.77
N ALA A 206 -51.61 8.63 35.86
CA ALA A 206 -50.94 9.94 35.76
C ALA A 206 -51.93 11.08 35.53
N SER A 207 -51.70 12.28 36.08
CA SER A 207 -52.62 13.42 35.92
C SER A 207 -51.91 14.76 35.72
N THR A 208 -52.36 15.57 34.75
CA THR A 208 -51.76 16.89 34.46
C THR A 208 -51.98 17.91 35.57
N TRP A 209 -52.87 17.62 36.51
CA TRP A 209 -52.96 18.33 37.77
C TRP A 209 -53.72 17.49 38.81
N THR A 210 -53.49 17.78 40.08
CA THR A 210 -54.36 17.36 41.19
C THR A 210 -54.39 18.44 42.26
N ASP A 211 -55.52 18.55 42.98
CA ASP A 211 -55.60 19.38 44.17
C ASP A 211 -54.90 18.76 45.40
N ASN A 212 -54.53 17.46 45.33
CA ASN A 212 -53.97 16.67 46.44
C ASN A 212 -54.73 16.86 47.76
N ALA A 213 -56.03 17.18 47.71
CA ALA A 213 -56.87 17.38 48.90
C ALA A 213 -57.46 16.05 49.40
N THR A 214 -57.48 15.04 48.54
CA THR A 214 -57.99 13.70 48.82
C THR A 214 -56.96 12.64 48.46
N ASP A 215 -57.07 11.48 49.10
CA ASP A 215 -56.20 10.34 48.81
C ASP A 215 -56.58 9.71 47.46
N HIS A 216 -55.59 9.46 46.60
CA HIS A 216 -55.82 8.96 45.25
C HIS A 216 -54.69 8.03 44.78
N PRO A 217 -54.94 7.13 43.81
CA PRO A 217 -53.94 6.20 43.28
C PRO A 217 -53.03 6.80 42.20
N ILE A 218 -53.19 8.09 41.86
CA ILE A 218 -52.35 8.76 40.84
C ILE A 218 -50.88 8.73 41.30
N ARG A 219 -50.02 8.21 40.43
CA ARG A 219 -48.60 7.96 40.70
C ARG A 219 -47.68 9.03 40.13
N LEU A 220 -48.03 9.64 39.01
CA LEU A 220 -47.28 10.76 38.43
C LEU A 220 -48.23 11.94 38.23
N MET A 221 -48.01 13.04 38.94
CA MET A 221 -48.89 14.20 38.85
C MET A 221 -48.16 15.52 38.98
N PHE A 222 -48.76 16.57 38.44
CA PHE A 222 -48.46 17.94 38.86
C PHE A 222 -49.39 18.34 40.00
N GLY A 223 -48.90 19.13 40.94
CA GLY A 223 -49.73 19.62 42.04
C GLY A 223 -49.06 20.76 42.79
N ARG A 224 -49.81 21.34 43.73
CA ARG A 224 -49.32 22.47 44.53
C ARG A 224 -48.39 22.05 45.67
N TRP A 225 -48.62 20.88 46.24
CA TRP A 225 -47.84 20.27 47.31
C TRP A 225 -47.87 18.75 47.15
N ALA A 226 -46.88 18.05 47.71
CA ALA A 226 -46.92 16.61 47.85
C ALA A 226 -47.67 16.21 49.14
N GLY A 227 -48.50 15.17 49.06
CA GLY A 227 -49.13 14.54 50.21
C GLY A 227 -48.18 13.62 50.99
N PRO A 228 -48.58 13.10 52.17
CA PRO A 228 -47.70 12.36 53.08
C PRO A 228 -47.06 11.07 52.52
N ARG A 229 -47.65 10.46 51.48
CA ARG A 229 -47.15 9.23 50.82
C ARG A 229 -46.58 9.47 49.43
N GLN A 230 -46.37 10.74 49.07
CA GLN A 230 -45.92 11.15 47.76
C GLN A 230 -44.54 11.80 47.87
N GLN A 231 -43.72 11.60 46.86
CA GLN A 231 -42.40 12.21 46.77
C GLN A 231 -42.49 13.53 46.01
N GLU A 232 -42.00 14.62 46.60
CA GLU A 232 -41.97 15.92 45.94
C GLU A 232 -40.76 16.03 45.00
N VAL A 233 -41.00 16.43 43.75
CA VAL A 233 -39.96 16.85 42.81
C VAL A 233 -40.25 18.28 42.36
N ARG A 234 -39.30 19.19 42.58
CA ARG A 234 -39.44 20.56 42.08
C ARG A 234 -39.12 20.63 40.59
N TRP A 235 -39.96 21.34 39.84
CA TRP A 235 -39.80 21.55 38.41
C TRP A 235 -38.42 22.14 38.08
N ALA A 236 -37.73 21.51 37.11
CA ALA A 236 -36.42 21.92 36.63
C ALA A 236 -35.32 22.07 37.72
N GLN A 237 -35.51 21.45 38.89
CA GLN A 237 -34.48 21.33 39.93
C GLN A 237 -34.06 19.86 40.05
N PRO A 238 -32.79 19.56 40.38
CA PRO A 238 -32.33 18.18 40.53
C PRO A 238 -33.29 17.36 41.42
N PRO A 239 -33.85 16.24 40.93
CA PRO A 239 -34.74 15.41 41.73
C PRO A 239 -34.03 14.90 42.99
N PRO A 240 -34.77 14.69 44.10
CA PRO A 240 -34.20 14.10 45.29
C PRO A 240 -33.62 12.72 44.96
N ARG A 241 -32.57 12.33 45.68
CA ARG A 241 -31.98 11.01 45.54
C ARG A 241 -33.00 9.95 46.00
N PRO A 242 -33.26 8.89 45.21
CA PRO A 242 -34.11 7.79 45.65
C PRO A 242 -33.57 7.15 46.94
N CYS A 243 -34.46 6.91 47.91
CA CYS A 243 -34.13 6.24 49.17
C CYS A 243 -34.07 4.71 49.04
N ASP A 244 -34.78 4.17 48.05
CA ASP A 244 -34.78 2.73 47.73
C ASP A 244 -33.55 2.37 46.88
N GLU A 245 -32.82 1.32 47.29
CA GLU A 245 -31.57 0.91 46.63
C GLU A 245 -31.79 0.41 45.20
N TYR A 246 -32.95 -0.19 44.93
CA TYR A 246 -33.32 -0.64 43.60
C TYR A 246 -33.55 0.56 42.66
N ALA A 247 -34.35 1.54 43.10
CA ALA A 247 -34.54 2.80 42.38
C ALA A 247 -33.23 3.57 42.17
N LEU A 248 -32.35 3.60 43.17
CA LEU A 248 -31.03 4.24 43.06
C LEU A 248 -30.12 3.53 42.05
N SER A 249 -30.09 2.20 42.07
CA SER A 249 -29.32 1.39 41.12
C SER A 249 -29.82 1.59 39.69
N TYR A 250 -31.14 1.65 39.52
CA TYR A 250 -31.78 1.97 38.25
C TYR A 250 -31.41 3.37 37.75
N LEU A 251 -31.44 4.38 38.62
CA LEU A 251 -31.02 5.75 38.29
C LEU A 251 -29.57 5.81 37.81
N ARG A 252 -28.65 5.15 38.51
CA ARG A 252 -27.22 5.09 38.10
C ARG A 252 -27.08 4.48 36.71
N TRP A 253 -27.82 3.42 36.42
CA TRP A 253 -27.84 2.80 35.10
C TRP A 253 -28.38 3.74 34.01
N LEU A 254 -29.51 4.41 34.27
CA LEU A 254 -30.10 5.37 33.34
C LEU A 254 -29.12 6.50 33.00
N LEU A 255 -28.48 7.09 34.01
CA LEU A 255 -27.50 8.17 33.80
C LEU A 255 -26.28 7.68 33.01
N THR A 256 -25.78 6.48 33.33
CA THR A 256 -24.68 5.84 32.60
C THR A 256 -25.03 5.63 31.12
N MET A 257 -26.24 5.14 30.84
CA MET A 257 -26.72 4.91 29.48
C MET A 257 -27.05 6.19 28.73
N LEU A 258 -27.58 7.21 29.42
CA LEU A 258 -27.83 8.54 28.86
C LEU A 258 -26.55 9.19 28.35
N ASP A 259 -25.47 9.07 29.10
CA ASP A 259 -24.18 9.66 28.73
C ASP A 259 -23.49 8.90 27.58
N GLN A 260 -23.87 7.65 27.31
CA GLN A 260 -23.10 6.74 26.46
C GLN A 260 -23.84 6.28 25.21
N ALA A 261 -25.13 6.01 25.33
CA ALA A 261 -25.95 5.43 24.27
C ALA A 261 -27.45 5.78 24.46
N PRO A 262 -27.82 7.08 24.42
CA PRO A 262 -29.19 7.52 24.70
C PRO A 262 -30.22 6.94 23.72
N ASP A 263 -29.86 6.71 22.46
CA ASP A 263 -30.75 6.10 21.45
C ASP A 263 -30.99 4.61 21.68
N VAL A 264 -29.99 3.91 22.20
CA VAL A 264 -30.12 2.50 22.58
C VAL A 264 -31.04 2.38 23.78
N LEU A 265 -30.85 3.23 24.79
CA LEU A 265 -31.70 3.29 25.97
C LEU A 265 -33.18 3.48 25.60
N ARG A 266 -33.47 4.50 24.78
CA ARG A 266 -34.84 4.84 24.34
C ARG A 266 -35.49 3.67 23.58
N ARG A 267 -34.82 3.12 22.58
CA ARG A 267 -35.36 1.99 21.81
C ARG A 267 -35.60 0.76 22.67
N ARG A 268 -34.71 0.51 23.63
CA ARG A 268 -34.78 -0.66 24.50
C ARG A 268 -35.95 -0.59 25.47
N LEU A 269 -36.09 0.52 26.19
CA LEU A 269 -37.22 0.71 27.11
C LEU A 269 -38.55 0.84 26.37
N GLY A 270 -38.59 1.51 25.22
CA GLY A 270 -39.78 1.61 24.39
C GLY A 270 -40.23 0.31 23.70
N GLY A 271 -39.30 -0.64 23.53
CA GLY A 271 -39.60 -1.97 22.98
C GLY A 271 -40.21 -2.94 24.01
N LEU A 272 -40.09 -2.66 25.30
CA LEU A 272 -40.65 -3.49 26.37
C LEU A 272 -42.13 -3.15 26.57
N ARG A 273 -42.98 -3.65 25.68
CA ARG A 273 -44.42 -3.29 25.62
C ARG A 273 -45.35 -4.21 26.42
N GLU A 274 -44.87 -5.38 26.86
CA GLU A 274 -45.67 -6.26 27.71
C GLU A 274 -46.07 -5.55 29.01
N PRO A 275 -47.30 -5.71 29.51
CA PRO A 275 -47.74 -5.04 30.73
C PRO A 275 -46.85 -5.29 31.94
N LEU A 276 -46.45 -4.22 32.64
CA LEU A 276 -45.58 -4.30 33.83
C LEU A 276 -46.19 -3.51 34.98
N GLU A 277 -46.06 -4.06 36.19
CA GLU A 277 -46.64 -3.47 37.40
C GLU A 277 -45.58 -2.91 38.33
N PHE A 278 -45.82 -1.71 38.86
CA PHE A 278 -44.96 -1.10 39.87
C PHE A 278 -44.91 -1.95 41.15
N GLY A 279 -43.71 -2.15 41.69
CA GLY A 279 -43.50 -2.97 42.89
C GLY A 279 -43.51 -4.48 42.63
N SER A 280 -43.82 -4.94 41.41
CA SER A 280 -43.80 -6.36 41.09
C SER A 280 -42.37 -6.91 40.93
N PRO A 281 -42.13 -8.19 41.28
CA PRO A 281 -40.89 -8.87 40.93
C PRO A 281 -40.62 -8.92 39.43
N GLY A 282 -41.68 -8.94 38.60
CA GLY A 282 -41.58 -8.96 37.13
C GLY A 282 -40.92 -7.70 36.56
N LEU A 283 -41.38 -6.51 36.98
CA LEU A 283 -40.74 -5.25 36.57
C LEU A 283 -39.27 -5.19 37.00
N ARG A 284 -38.98 -5.63 38.24
CA ARG A 284 -37.62 -5.69 38.76
C ARG A 284 -36.71 -6.60 37.93
N ALA A 285 -37.15 -7.81 37.63
CA ALA A 285 -36.39 -8.75 36.82
C ALA A 285 -36.10 -8.21 35.41
N VAL A 286 -37.09 -7.57 34.78
CA VAL A 286 -36.92 -6.96 33.45
C VAL A 286 -35.85 -5.87 33.47
N LEU A 287 -35.87 -4.99 34.49
CA LEU A 287 -34.92 -3.89 34.61
C LEU A 287 -33.52 -4.36 35.01
N GLU A 288 -33.40 -5.36 35.89
CA GLU A 288 -32.12 -5.98 36.23
C GLU A 288 -31.48 -6.66 35.01
N GLU A 289 -32.27 -7.31 34.16
CA GLU A 289 -31.77 -7.89 32.90
C GLU A 289 -31.29 -6.82 31.91
N GLN A 290 -32.01 -5.69 31.81
CA GLN A 290 -31.56 -4.57 30.97
C GLN A 290 -30.23 -4.02 31.46
N HIS A 291 -30.09 -3.87 32.79
CA HIS A 291 -28.86 -3.44 33.44
C HIS A 291 -27.70 -4.40 33.12
N ARG A 292 -27.88 -5.70 33.35
CA ARG A 292 -26.86 -6.74 33.13
C ARG A 292 -26.37 -6.77 31.68
N THR A 293 -27.28 -6.84 30.72
CA THR A 293 -26.91 -6.86 29.29
C THR A 293 -26.18 -5.57 28.89
N ALA A 294 -26.66 -4.41 29.34
CA ALA A 294 -26.06 -3.12 28.97
C ALA A 294 -24.67 -2.95 29.57
N MET A 295 -24.49 -3.31 30.85
CA MET A 295 -23.19 -3.27 31.49
C MET A 295 -22.21 -4.27 30.88
N ALA A 296 -22.68 -5.45 30.42
CA ALA A 296 -21.84 -6.36 29.65
C ALA A 296 -21.37 -5.72 28.34
N VAL A 297 -22.21 -5.00 27.61
CA VAL A 297 -21.82 -4.28 26.38
C VAL A 297 -20.82 -3.15 26.68
N LEU A 298 -21.06 -2.36 27.74
CA LEU A 298 -20.20 -1.23 28.11
C LEU A 298 -18.84 -1.66 28.68
N HIS A 299 -18.81 -2.72 29.50
CA HIS A 299 -17.57 -3.32 30.01
C HIS A 299 -16.73 -3.89 28.87
N ARG A 300 -17.36 -4.53 27.87
CA ARG A 300 -16.70 -5.06 26.66
C ARG A 300 -16.05 -3.97 25.79
N LEU A 301 -16.55 -2.72 25.84
CA LEU A 301 -16.04 -1.60 25.05
C LEU A 301 -14.95 -0.77 25.74
N ARG A 302 -14.90 -0.73 27.08
CA ARG A 302 -14.10 0.30 27.78
C ARG A 302 -12.78 -0.14 28.40
N GLU A 303 -12.67 -1.34 28.97
CA GLU A 303 -11.53 -1.61 29.86
C GLU A 303 -10.89 -2.96 29.56
N GLY A 304 -9.81 -2.94 28.76
CA GLY A 304 -8.79 -4.00 28.78
C GLY A 304 -9.27 -5.43 28.53
N ALA A 305 -10.45 -5.63 27.92
CA ALA A 305 -10.99 -6.95 27.64
C ALA A 305 -9.91 -7.84 27.02
N THR A 306 -9.76 -9.04 27.57
CA THR A 306 -8.84 -10.04 27.06
C THR A 306 -9.22 -10.38 25.62
N ALA A 307 -8.27 -10.84 24.81
CA ALA A 307 -8.55 -11.24 23.43
C ALA A 307 -9.69 -12.28 23.36
N GLY A 308 -9.78 -13.18 24.35
CA GLY A 308 -10.85 -14.17 24.47
C GLY A 308 -12.24 -13.55 24.71
N GLU A 309 -12.34 -12.51 25.53
CA GLU A 309 -13.60 -11.81 25.80
C GLU A 309 -14.08 -10.99 24.58
N GLN A 310 -13.14 -10.38 23.85
CA GLN A 310 -13.44 -9.67 22.60
C GLN A 310 -13.93 -10.64 21.51
N ARG A 311 -13.29 -11.80 21.41
CA ARG A 311 -13.70 -12.89 20.52
C ARG A 311 -15.09 -13.41 20.85
N ALA A 312 -15.35 -13.71 22.12
CA ALA A 312 -16.67 -14.15 22.58
C ALA A 312 -17.75 -13.10 22.28
N ALA A 313 -17.43 -11.82 22.44
CA ALA A 313 -18.34 -10.72 22.13
C ALA A 313 -18.69 -10.61 20.64
N ALA A 314 -17.73 -10.81 19.75
CA ALA A 314 -17.94 -10.76 18.30
C ALA A 314 -18.68 -12.01 17.75
N LEU A 315 -18.75 -13.08 18.54
CA LEU A 315 -19.52 -14.29 18.25
C LEU A 315 -20.92 -14.30 18.90
N ASP A 316 -21.19 -13.38 19.82
CA ASP A 316 -22.46 -13.31 20.54
C ASP A 316 -23.58 -12.73 19.65
N PRO A 317 -24.81 -13.28 19.65
CA PRO A 317 -25.93 -12.75 18.87
C PRO A 317 -26.30 -11.28 19.16
N SER A 318 -25.86 -10.73 20.29
CA SER A 318 -25.99 -9.31 20.62
C SER A 318 -25.05 -8.40 19.82
N PHE A 319 -24.05 -8.94 19.11
CA PHE A 319 -23.16 -8.18 18.22
C PHE A 319 -23.96 -7.40 17.16
N ASP A 320 -24.98 -8.01 16.57
CA ASP A 320 -25.85 -7.37 15.58
C ASP A 320 -26.72 -6.24 16.16
N LYS A 321 -26.83 -6.17 17.50
CA LYS A 321 -27.58 -5.14 18.21
C LYS A 321 -26.71 -3.90 18.52
N LEU A 322 -25.38 -3.99 18.34
CA LEU A 322 -24.46 -2.86 18.50
C LEU A 322 -24.62 -1.84 17.35
N THR A 323 -24.30 -0.58 17.62
CA THR A 323 -24.20 0.43 16.55
C THR A 323 -23.01 0.14 15.62
N GLY A 324 -23.02 0.66 14.39
CA GLY A 324 -21.90 0.47 13.45
C GLY A 324 -20.55 0.88 14.06
N ALA A 325 -20.48 2.06 14.67
CA ALA A 325 -19.27 2.55 15.34
C ALA A 325 -18.79 1.64 16.49
N GLN A 326 -19.70 1.03 17.23
CA GLN A 326 -19.35 0.08 18.31
C GLN A 326 -18.81 -1.24 17.77
N ARG A 327 -19.37 -1.73 16.65
CA ARG A 327 -18.86 -2.93 15.98
C ARG A 327 -17.47 -2.66 15.41
N ASP A 328 -17.30 -1.53 14.73
CA ASP A 328 -16.02 -1.15 14.13
C ASP A 328 -14.92 -1.00 15.18
N GLU A 329 -15.21 -0.37 16.32
CA GLU A 329 -14.27 -0.24 17.44
C GLU A 329 -13.89 -1.61 18.03
N LEU A 330 -14.87 -2.50 18.25
CA LEU A 330 -14.62 -3.86 18.76
C LEU A 330 -13.74 -4.65 17.79
N LEU A 331 -14.11 -4.64 16.50
CA LEU A 331 -13.40 -5.34 15.43
C LEU A 331 -12.01 -4.78 15.19
N CYS A 332 -11.83 -3.46 15.32
CA CYS A 332 -10.53 -2.79 15.25
C CYS A 332 -9.60 -3.29 16.35
N ARG A 333 -10.07 -3.30 17.60
CA ARG A 333 -9.26 -3.82 18.73
C ARG A 333 -8.94 -5.31 18.59
N LEU A 334 -9.89 -6.11 18.10
CA LEU A 334 -9.68 -7.52 17.84
C LEU A 334 -8.62 -7.71 16.74
N ALA A 335 -8.71 -6.96 15.64
CA ALA A 335 -7.72 -6.97 14.56
C ALA A 335 -6.34 -6.51 15.04
N GLU A 336 -6.26 -5.47 15.88
CA GLU A 336 -5.01 -4.98 16.44
C GLU A 336 -4.28 -6.02 17.29
N ARG A 337 -5.01 -6.94 17.94
CA ARG A 337 -4.46 -7.97 18.85
C ARG A 337 -4.60 -9.39 18.30
N ALA A 338 -4.95 -9.52 17.02
CA ALA A 338 -5.37 -10.79 16.43
C ALA A 338 -4.32 -11.89 16.62
N GLN A 339 -4.76 -12.99 17.23
CA GLN A 339 -4.12 -14.29 17.22
C GLN A 339 -4.72 -15.15 16.09
N PRO A 340 -4.10 -16.29 15.72
CA PRO A 340 -4.62 -17.15 14.65
C PRO A 340 -6.10 -17.56 14.83
N GLU A 341 -6.53 -17.74 16.08
CA GLU A 341 -7.90 -18.08 16.46
C GLU A 341 -8.91 -16.95 16.18
N ASP A 342 -8.48 -15.69 16.23
CA ASP A 342 -9.34 -14.52 16.00
C ASP A 342 -9.65 -14.32 14.51
N LEU A 343 -8.82 -14.90 13.62
CA LEU A 343 -9.01 -14.80 12.18
C LEU A 343 -10.33 -15.41 11.71
N THR A 344 -10.80 -16.47 12.36
CA THR A 344 -12.11 -17.08 12.08
C THR A 344 -13.25 -16.13 12.39
N VAL A 345 -13.12 -15.35 13.46
CA VAL A 345 -14.14 -14.36 13.85
C VAL A 345 -14.11 -13.16 12.93
N LEU A 346 -12.93 -12.65 12.58
CA LEU A 346 -12.80 -11.58 11.59
C LEU A 346 -13.33 -12.01 10.22
N ALA A 347 -13.14 -13.28 9.82
CA ALA A 347 -13.69 -13.84 8.59
C ALA A 347 -15.22 -13.78 8.52
N ALA A 348 -15.90 -14.08 9.63
CA ALA A 348 -17.36 -14.03 9.71
C ALA A 348 -17.91 -12.61 9.44
N HIS A 349 -17.10 -11.58 9.68
CA HIS A 349 -17.46 -10.17 9.54
C HIS A 349 -16.72 -9.46 8.39
N TRP A 350 -16.20 -10.20 7.40
CA TRP A 350 -15.26 -9.70 6.38
C TRP A 350 -15.61 -8.34 5.76
N PRO A 351 -16.84 -8.10 5.25
CA PRO A 351 -17.16 -6.82 4.60
C PRO A 351 -16.94 -5.60 5.50
N ALA A 352 -17.20 -5.73 6.80
CA ALA A 352 -16.99 -4.65 7.77
C ALA A 352 -15.51 -4.54 8.20
N VAL A 353 -14.78 -5.66 8.28
CA VAL A 353 -13.38 -5.66 8.75
C VAL A 353 -12.34 -5.43 7.66
N ALA A 354 -12.68 -5.53 6.38
CA ALA A 354 -11.69 -5.35 5.31
C ALA A 354 -10.95 -3.99 5.39
N PRO A 355 -11.64 -2.84 5.57
CA PRO A 355 -10.96 -1.54 5.76
C PRO A 355 -10.17 -1.47 7.09
N ILE A 356 -10.66 -2.13 8.14
CA ILE A 356 -10.04 -2.15 9.46
C ILE A 356 -8.72 -2.93 9.42
N THR A 357 -8.74 -4.16 8.88
CA THR A 357 -7.55 -5.03 8.75
C THR A 357 -6.50 -4.36 7.87
N LEU A 358 -6.91 -3.64 6.83
CA LEU A 358 -6.03 -2.84 5.99
C LEU A 358 -5.29 -1.76 6.81
N ALA A 359 -6.04 -0.96 7.59
CA ALA A 359 -5.45 0.09 8.43
C ALA A 359 -4.52 -0.49 9.51
N VAL A 360 -4.90 -1.62 10.12
CA VAL A 360 -4.07 -2.31 11.12
C VAL A 360 -2.81 -2.88 10.49
N ALA A 361 -2.89 -3.52 9.32
CA ALA A 361 -1.73 -4.03 8.59
C ALA A 361 -0.74 -2.91 8.27
N GLY A 362 -1.22 -1.76 7.80
CA GLY A 362 -0.37 -0.60 7.54
C GLY A 362 0.39 -0.14 8.78
N ARG A 363 -0.29 -0.01 9.93
CA ARG A 363 0.35 0.35 11.21
C ARG A 363 1.37 -0.71 11.68
N ARG A 364 1.05 -2.00 11.53
CA ARG A 364 1.92 -3.11 11.94
C ARG A 364 3.17 -3.23 11.07
N LEU A 365 3.03 -3.03 9.76
CA LEU A 365 4.17 -2.96 8.84
C LEU A 365 5.07 -1.74 9.11
N ALA A 366 4.50 -0.61 9.55
CA ALA A 366 5.30 0.53 10.05
C ALA A 366 6.14 0.19 11.29
N GLY A 367 5.66 -0.74 12.12
CA GLY A 367 6.44 -1.36 13.19
C GLY A 367 7.28 -2.57 12.78
N HIS A 368 7.44 -2.83 11.48
CA HIS A 368 8.16 -3.98 10.90
C HIS A 368 7.63 -5.38 11.27
N ASP A 369 6.37 -5.52 11.71
CA ASP A 369 5.75 -6.83 11.94
C ASP A 369 4.89 -7.25 10.74
N GLN A 370 5.39 -8.20 9.96
CA GLN A 370 4.71 -8.70 8.76
C GLN A 370 3.64 -9.76 9.03
N ARG A 371 3.66 -10.40 10.22
CA ARG A 371 2.79 -11.55 10.50
C ARG A 371 1.30 -11.21 10.41
N PRO A 372 0.81 -10.09 10.99
CA PRO A 372 -0.59 -9.70 10.85
C PRO A 372 -0.98 -9.41 9.40
N ALA A 373 -0.09 -8.75 8.64
CA ALA A 373 -0.36 -8.41 7.24
C ALA A 373 -0.53 -9.68 6.38
N ARG A 374 0.31 -10.71 6.58
CA ARG A 374 0.16 -12.01 5.88
C ARG A 374 -1.12 -12.74 6.27
N ALA A 375 -1.47 -12.72 7.55
CA ALA A 375 -2.70 -13.33 8.05
C ALA A 375 -3.94 -12.65 7.45
N PHE A 376 -3.96 -11.31 7.39
CA PHE A 376 -5.06 -10.56 6.79
C PHE A 376 -5.10 -10.69 5.27
N LEU A 377 -3.95 -10.78 4.59
CA LEU A 377 -3.89 -11.06 3.16
C LEU A 377 -4.48 -12.45 2.83
N SER A 378 -4.12 -13.47 3.61
CA SER A 378 -4.69 -14.81 3.47
C SER A 378 -6.21 -14.80 3.70
N LEU A 379 -6.67 -13.96 4.64
CA LEU A 379 -8.09 -13.79 4.88
C LEU A 379 -8.78 -13.09 3.70
N ALA A 380 -8.19 -12.02 3.17
CA ALA A 380 -8.70 -11.32 2.00
C ALA A 380 -8.83 -12.24 0.80
N ASP A 381 -7.86 -13.13 0.59
CA ASP A 381 -7.87 -14.11 -0.49
C ASP A 381 -9.04 -15.10 -0.38
N ARG A 382 -9.28 -15.65 0.81
CA ARG A 382 -10.43 -16.55 1.05
C ARG A 382 -11.80 -15.92 0.75
N HIS A 383 -11.89 -14.58 0.82
CA HIS A 383 -13.11 -13.83 0.52
C HIS A 383 -13.08 -13.16 -0.88
N GLY A 384 -12.10 -13.49 -1.73
CA GLY A 384 -11.98 -12.91 -3.08
C GLY A 384 -11.60 -11.43 -3.12
N GLY A 385 -11.16 -10.86 -1.99
CA GLY A 385 -10.80 -9.45 -1.83
C GLY A 385 -9.28 -9.18 -1.86
N ARG A 386 -8.46 -10.16 -2.26
CA ARG A 386 -6.99 -10.07 -2.26
C ARG A 386 -6.46 -8.85 -3.02
N ASP A 387 -6.91 -8.65 -4.25
CA ASP A 387 -6.43 -7.56 -5.12
C ASP A 387 -6.78 -6.18 -4.56
N ASP A 388 -8.01 -6.02 -4.07
CA ASP A 388 -8.48 -4.77 -3.46
C ASP A 388 -7.72 -4.42 -2.18
N TRP A 389 -7.45 -5.45 -1.38
CA TRP A 389 -6.74 -5.28 -0.12
C TRP A 389 -5.27 -4.90 -0.33
N LEU A 390 -4.57 -5.56 -1.26
CA LEU A 390 -3.18 -5.21 -1.62
C LEU A 390 -3.07 -3.83 -2.24
N ALA A 391 -3.98 -3.49 -3.17
CA ALA A 391 -4.05 -2.15 -3.76
C ALA A 391 -4.30 -1.08 -2.67
N GLY A 392 -5.21 -1.37 -1.73
CA GLY A 392 -5.48 -0.52 -0.58
C GLY A 392 -4.24 -0.33 0.29
N LEU A 393 -3.45 -1.38 0.52
CA LEU A 393 -2.24 -1.34 1.35
C LEU A 393 -1.16 -0.45 0.72
N LEU A 394 -1.00 -0.57 -0.60
CA LEU A 394 -0.13 0.33 -1.38
C LEU A 394 -0.63 1.78 -1.39
N GLY A 395 -1.90 2.03 -1.10
CA GLY A 395 -2.45 3.38 -0.94
C GLY A 395 -2.29 3.97 0.47
N GLN A 396 -1.95 3.17 1.48
CA GLN A 396 -1.87 3.64 2.87
C GLN A 396 -0.64 4.53 3.10
N PRO A 397 -0.82 5.74 3.67
CA PRO A 397 0.30 6.61 4.02
C PRO A 397 1.11 6.01 5.19
N GLY A 398 2.43 6.22 5.16
CA GLY A 398 3.32 5.83 6.26
C GLY A 398 3.72 4.35 6.31
N VAL A 399 3.25 3.50 5.38
CA VAL A 399 3.72 2.12 5.28
C VAL A 399 5.14 2.10 4.68
N PRO A 400 6.14 1.50 5.36
CA PRO A 400 7.49 1.39 4.84
C PRO A 400 7.52 0.60 3.53
N GLN A 401 8.26 1.13 2.55
CA GLN A 401 8.37 0.49 1.23
C GLN A 401 9.00 -0.89 1.37
N ASP A 402 10.08 -1.04 2.13
CA ASP A 402 10.79 -2.32 2.29
C ASP A 402 9.93 -3.42 2.89
N ALA A 403 9.10 -3.09 3.89
CA ALA A 403 8.18 -4.04 4.52
C ALA A 403 7.08 -4.47 3.54
N THR A 404 6.60 -3.54 2.71
CA THR A 404 5.62 -3.83 1.65
C THR A 404 6.24 -4.70 0.56
N ILE A 405 7.45 -4.37 0.11
CA ILE A 405 8.20 -5.14 -0.89
C ILE A 405 8.45 -6.56 -0.38
N ALA A 406 8.86 -6.73 0.87
CA ALA A 406 9.07 -8.04 1.47
C ALA A 406 7.77 -8.86 1.57
N LEU A 407 6.64 -8.22 1.84
CA LEU A 407 5.33 -8.89 1.79
C LEU A 407 5.03 -9.33 0.35
N LEU A 408 5.12 -8.43 -0.63
CA LEU A 408 4.81 -8.73 -2.04
C LEU A 408 5.77 -9.75 -2.67
N ALA A 409 7.03 -9.76 -2.25
CA ALA A 409 8.07 -10.65 -2.77
C ALA A 409 7.81 -12.14 -2.49
N ASP A 410 6.91 -12.48 -1.57
CA ASP A 410 6.47 -13.86 -1.29
C ASP A 410 5.11 -14.22 -1.91
N GLU A 411 4.37 -13.24 -2.41
CA GLU A 411 3.01 -13.37 -2.94
C GLU A 411 2.92 -13.54 -4.46
N ASP A 412 2.02 -14.39 -4.96
CA ASP A 412 1.81 -14.54 -6.40
C ASP A 412 1.46 -13.21 -7.10
N PRO A 413 1.80 -13.05 -8.40
CA PRO A 413 1.53 -11.83 -9.16
C PRO A 413 0.08 -11.38 -9.00
N PRO A 414 -0.15 -10.10 -8.74
CA PRO A 414 -1.42 -9.68 -8.20
C PRO A 414 -2.45 -9.41 -9.30
N GLY A 415 -3.65 -9.01 -8.87
CA GLY A 415 -4.70 -8.60 -9.79
C GLY A 415 -4.45 -7.20 -10.38
N ARG A 416 -5.40 -6.75 -11.21
CA ARG A 416 -5.29 -5.51 -11.97
C ARG A 416 -5.17 -4.27 -11.07
N ARG A 417 -5.87 -4.24 -9.95
CA ARG A 417 -5.90 -3.05 -9.07
C ARG A 417 -4.58 -2.88 -8.33
N THR A 418 -3.96 -3.98 -7.89
CA THR A 418 -2.63 -3.93 -7.29
C THR A 418 -1.57 -3.51 -8.31
N CYS A 419 -1.65 -4.03 -9.55
CA CYS A 419 -0.77 -3.59 -10.63
C CYS A 419 -0.91 -2.08 -10.89
N ALA A 420 -2.14 -1.57 -10.99
CA ALA A 420 -2.38 -0.14 -11.15
C ALA A 420 -1.80 0.69 -9.97
N ALA A 421 -1.95 0.21 -8.74
CA ALA A 421 -1.38 0.86 -7.55
C ALA A 421 0.15 0.87 -7.54
N LEU A 422 0.79 -0.21 -8.01
CA LEU A 422 2.25 -0.29 -8.17
C LEU A 422 2.77 0.60 -9.31
N LEU A 423 2.05 0.66 -10.43
CA LEU A 423 2.39 1.55 -11.55
C LEU A 423 2.28 3.03 -11.15
N ALA A 424 1.35 3.38 -10.26
CA ALA A 424 1.30 4.71 -9.65
C ALA A 424 2.48 5.00 -8.69
N ARG A 425 3.28 3.99 -8.33
CA ARG A 425 4.44 4.07 -7.41
C ARG A 425 5.68 3.40 -8.04
N PRO A 426 6.23 3.93 -9.14
CA PRO A 426 7.27 3.27 -9.95
C PRO A 426 8.51 2.83 -9.17
N HIS A 427 8.92 3.59 -8.16
CA HIS A 427 10.07 3.23 -7.34
C HIS A 427 9.83 1.96 -6.50
N VAL A 428 8.62 1.77 -5.94
CA VAL A 428 8.28 0.56 -5.18
C VAL A 428 8.25 -0.66 -6.10
N LEU A 429 7.70 -0.51 -7.30
CA LEU A 429 7.69 -1.58 -8.31
C LEU A 429 9.12 -1.93 -8.76
N TYR A 430 9.98 -0.93 -8.98
CA TYR A 430 11.39 -1.15 -9.31
C TYR A 430 12.13 -1.92 -8.21
N LEU A 431 11.97 -1.52 -6.95
CA LEU A 431 12.61 -2.21 -5.82
C LEU A 431 12.08 -3.65 -5.63
N LEU A 432 10.80 -3.89 -5.89
CA LEU A 432 10.23 -5.24 -5.93
C LEU A 432 10.88 -6.09 -7.04
N ILE A 433 11.02 -5.54 -8.25
CA ILE A 433 11.71 -6.21 -9.36
C ILE A 433 13.17 -6.50 -9.01
N ALA A 434 13.87 -5.53 -8.42
CA ALA A 434 15.26 -5.70 -7.99
C ALA A 434 15.43 -6.80 -6.94
N ARG A 435 14.49 -6.87 -5.99
CA ARG A 435 14.45 -7.93 -4.98
C ARG A 435 14.20 -9.30 -5.62
N LEU A 436 13.16 -9.43 -6.45
CA LEU A 436 12.82 -10.69 -7.11
C LEU A 436 13.96 -11.19 -8.02
N ALA A 437 14.66 -10.29 -8.70
CA ALA A 437 15.84 -10.63 -9.49
C ALA A 437 17.00 -11.13 -8.61
N THR A 438 17.15 -10.58 -7.40
CA THR A 438 18.22 -10.96 -6.45
C THR A 438 17.95 -12.29 -5.76
N GLU A 439 16.69 -12.60 -5.45
CA GLU A 439 16.28 -13.88 -4.86
C GLU A 439 16.35 -15.06 -5.86
N GLY A 440 16.59 -14.79 -7.15
CA GLY A 440 16.81 -15.82 -8.17
C GLY A 440 15.55 -16.48 -8.72
N SER A 441 14.36 -15.96 -8.42
CA SER A 441 13.09 -16.53 -8.89
C SER A 441 12.69 -15.95 -10.26
N ALA A 442 13.36 -16.39 -11.33
CA ALA A 442 13.17 -15.86 -12.68
C ALA A 442 11.73 -16.00 -13.20
N GLU A 443 11.06 -17.13 -12.94
CA GLU A 443 9.66 -17.36 -13.34
C GLU A 443 8.71 -16.37 -12.65
N ARG A 444 8.92 -16.15 -11.36
CA ARG A 444 8.12 -15.24 -10.55
C ARG A 444 8.35 -13.79 -10.96
N LEU A 445 9.62 -13.39 -11.14
CA LEU A 445 9.98 -12.09 -11.70
C LEU A 445 9.30 -11.86 -13.05
N ARG A 446 9.39 -12.84 -13.97
CA ARG A 446 8.73 -12.79 -15.27
C ARG A 446 7.22 -12.62 -15.13
N ALA A 447 6.58 -13.40 -14.26
CA ALA A 447 5.15 -13.32 -14.06
C ALA A 447 4.72 -11.95 -13.50
N TRP A 448 5.47 -11.37 -12.56
CA TRP A 448 5.25 -10.01 -12.04
C TRP A 448 5.41 -8.94 -13.12
N VAL A 449 6.51 -8.97 -13.88
CA VAL A 449 6.78 -7.98 -14.93
C VAL A 449 5.73 -8.05 -16.04
N LEU A 450 5.43 -9.25 -16.55
CA LEU A 450 4.46 -9.42 -17.63
C LEU A 450 3.04 -9.07 -17.18
N ARG A 451 2.68 -9.35 -15.92
CA ARG A 451 1.37 -8.97 -15.37
C ARG A 451 1.21 -7.46 -15.30
N CYS A 452 2.20 -6.74 -14.77
CA CYS A 452 2.17 -5.28 -14.72
C CYS A 452 2.28 -4.61 -16.10
N ALA A 453 2.99 -5.24 -17.05
CA ALA A 453 3.14 -4.72 -18.42
C ALA A 453 1.91 -4.99 -19.31
N GLY A 454 1.16 -6.07 -19.05
CA GLY A 454 0.04 -6.52 -19.90
C GLY A 454 -1.27 -5.76 -19.74
N ASP A 455 -1.43 -4.93 -18.70
CA ASP A 455 -2.68 -4.18 -18.45
C ASP A 455 -2.86 -2.93 -19.33
N GLY A 456 -1.99 -2.71 -20.32
CA GLY A 456 -2.37 -2.14 -21.63
C GLY A 456 -3.00 -0.74 -21.64
N SER A 457 -2.69 0.13 -20.68
CA SER A 457 -2.87 1.57 -20.89
C SER A 457 -1.65 2.11 -21.65
N ASP A 458 -1.86 3.11 -22.52
CA ASP A 458 -0.84 3.87 -23.26
C ASP A 458 0.29 4.46 -22.37
N THR A 459 0.16 4.34 -21.06
CA THR A 459 1.05 4.80 -20.01
C THR A 459 1.75 3.65 -19.26
N THR A 460 1.94 2.48 -19.88
CA THR A 460 2.91 1.51 -19.35
C THR A 460 4.24 2.23 -19.22
N LEU A 461 4.74 2.36 -17.98
CA LEU A 461 5.95 3.12 -17.70
C LEU A 461 7.08 2.58 -18.58
N ALA A 462 7.61 3.42 -19.49
CA ALA A 462 8.52 2.96 -20.55
C ALA A 462 9.66 2.09 -20.03
N TRP A 463 10.19 2.35 -18.83
CA TRP A 463 11.25 1.53 -18.22
C TRP A 463 10.88 0.06 -17.98
N LEU A 464 9.61 -0.27 -17.70
CA LEU A 464 9.18 -1.64 -17.44
C LEU A 464 9.27 -2.50 -18.70
N THR A 465 9.13 -1.87 -19.88
CA THR A 465 9.28 -2.56 -21.17
C THR A 465 10.69 -3.10 -21.38
N ALA A 466 11.72 -2.49 -20.77
CA ALA A 466 13.07 -3.03 -20.82
C ALA A 466 13.18 -4.38 -20.12
N PHE A 467 12.55 -4.52 -18.94
CA PHE A 467 12.47 -5.80 -18.24
C PHE A 467 11.60 -6.81 -18.97
N ALA A 468 10.46 -6.38 -19.52
CA ALA A 468 9.59 -7.27 -20.27
C ALA A 468 10.33 -7.86 -21.48
N ALA A 469 11.01 -7.02 -22.27
CA ALA A 469 11.73 -7.43 -23.48
C ALA A 469 12.76 -8.55 -23.20
N VAL A 470 13.57 -8.42 -22.14
CA VAL A 470 14.59 -9.44 -21.80
C VAL A 470 14.01 -10.69 -21.12
N LEU A 471 12.79 -10.63 -20.60
CA LEU A 471 12.12 -11.76 -19.92
C LEU A 471 11.14 -12.52 -20.84
N LEU A 472 10.86 -12.03 -22.05
CA LEU A 472 10.08 -12.72 -23.06
C LEU A 472 10.81 -13.96 -23.59
N SER A 473 10.06 -14.90 -24.16
CA SER A 473 10.60 -16.06 -24.86
C SER A 473 9.95 -16.14 -26.26
N PRO A 474 10.66 -15.79 -27.35
CA PRO A 474 12.06 -15.33 -27.40
C PRO A 474 12.24 -13.92 -26.79
N PRO A 475 13.45 -13.59 -26.30
CA PRO A 475 13.73 -12.24 -25.80
C PRO A 475 13.80 -11.23 -26.96
N GLU A 476 13.48 -9.98 -26.66
CA GLU A 476 13.54 -8.85 -27.59
C GLU A 476 14.55 -7.80 -27.12
N PRO A 477 15.16 -7.02 -28.04
CA PRO A 477 16.03 -5.93 -27.65
C PRO A 477 15.21 -4.82 -26.95
N PRO A 478 15.62 -4.39 -25.75
CA PRO A 478 14.90 -3.36 -25.02
C PRO A 478 15.01 -2.00 -25.74
N PRO A 479 13.90 -1.26 -25.91
CA PRO A 479 13.92 -0.02 -26.67
C PRO A 479 14.67 1.09 -25.92
N GLU A 480 15.43 1.91 -26.64
CA GLU A 480 16.31 2.93 -26.03
C GLU A 480 15.60 3.96 -25.10
N PRO A 481 14.36 4.40 -25.39
CA PRO A 481 13.59 5.22 -24.45
C PRO A 481 13.33 4.54 -23.11
N ALA A 482 13.12 3.22 -23.10
CA ALA A 482 12.94 2.44 -21.88
C ALA A 482 14.20 2.42 -21.03
N LEU A 483 15.37 2.26 -21.66
CA LEU A 483 16.66 2.28 -20.96
C LEU A 483 16.95 3.64 -20.33
N THR A 484 16.56 4.72 -21.00
CA THR A 484 16.70 6.08 -20.48
C THR A 484 15.82 6.28 -19.24
N HIS A 485 14.56 5.84 -19.29
CA HIS A 485 13.66 5.93 -18.14
C HIS A 485 14.10 5.02 -16.98
N LEU A 486 14.63 3.83 -17.29
CA LEU A 486 15.15 2.89 -16.30
C LEU A 486 16.33 3.50 -15.52
N HIS A 487 17.24 4.16 -16.22
CA HIS A 487 18.34 4.90 -15.59
C HIS A 487 17.82 6.01 -14.66
N GLY A 488 16.77 6.74 -15.07
CA GLY A 488 16.16 7.77 -14.24
C GLY A 488 15.58 7.26 -12.92
N LEU A 489 15.27 5.96 -12.80
CA LEU A 489 14.68 5.36 -11.60
C LEU A 489 15.71 4.75 -10.64
N GLY A 490 16.74 4.10 -11.17
CA GLY A 490 17.70 3.34 -10.35
C GLY A 490 19.17 3.62 -10.67
N GLY A 491 19.44 4.65 -11.48
CA GLY A 491 20.80 5.00 -11.90
C GLY A 491 21.48 3.85 -12.64
N ASP A 492 22.75 3.62 -12.34
CA ASP A 492 23.53 2.53 -12.96
C ASP A 492 23.18 1.15 -12.38
N VAL A 493 22.70 1.09 -11.12
CA VAL A 493 22.25 -0.17 -10.49
C VAL A 493 21.11 -0.79 -11.29
N ALA A 494 20.27 0.02 -11.92
CA ALA A 494 19.14 -0.46 -12.70
C ALA A 494 19.56 -1.38 -13.87
N PHE A 495 20.72 -1.12 -14.48
CA PHE A 495 21.26 -1.98 -15.55
C PHE A 495 21.84 -3.28 -15.01
N VAL A 496 22.40 -3.27 -13.79
CA VAL A 496 22.84 -4.49 -13.09
C VAL A 496 21.64 -5.37 -12.76
N VAL A 497 20.54 -4.78 -12.30
CA VAL A 497 19.28 -5.49 -12.03
C VAL A 497 18.69 -6.06 -13.33
N LEU A 498 18.72 -5.30 -14.44
CA LEU A 498 18.29 -5.78 -15.75
C LEU A 498 19.13 -6.97 -16.24
N LEU A 499 20.46 -6.90 -16.11
CA LEU A 499 21.36 -8.00 -16.44
C LEU A 499 21.09 -9.23 -15.57
N ARG A 500 20.85 -9.03 -14.26
CA ARG A 500 20.51 -10.12 -13.32
C ARG A 500 19.18 -10.79 -13.71
N ALA A 501 18.18 -9.99 -14.05
CA ALA A 501 16.89 -10.48 -14.54
C ALA A 501 17.04 -11.32 -15.83
N ALA A 502 17.79 -10.79 -16.80
CA ALA A 502 18.09 -11.50 -18.05
C ALA A 502 18.88 -12.79 -17.79
N ALA A 503 19.87 -12.76 -16.91
CA ALA A 503 20.66 -13.93 -16.53
C ALA A 503 19.80 -15.02 -15.89
N GLY A 504 18.89 -14.66 -14.97
CA GLY A 504 17.94 -15.61 -14.38
C GLY A 504 17.02 -16.27 -15.41
N ALA A 505 16.68 -15.54 -16.48
CA ALA A 505 15.91 -16.06 -17.61
C ALA A 505 16.76 -16.74 -18.70
N SER A 506 18.08 -16.93 -18.48
CA SER A 506 19.02 -17.47 -19.49
C SER A 506 19.11 -16.63 -20.78
N HIS A 507 18.90 -15.33 -20.67
CA HIS A 507 18.97 -14.35 -21.76
C HIS A 507 20.05 -13.27 -21.55
N ALA A 508 21.06 -13.53 -20.71
CA ALA A 508 22.13 -12.56 -20.44
C ALA A 508 22.81 -12.05 -21.73
N GLN A 509 22.92 -12.91 -22.76
CA GLN A 509 23.50 -12.56 -24.05
C GLN A 509 22.78 -11.38 -24.73
N GLU A 510 21.47 -11.22 -24.55
CA GLU A 510 20.73 -10.13 -25.21
C GLU A 510 21.12 -8.77 -24.61
N VAL A 511 21.32 -8.72 -23.29
CA VAL A 511 21.80 -7.52 -22.60
C VAL A 511 23.26 -7.22 -22.97
N LEU A 512 24.10 -8.25 -23.05
CA LEU A 512 25.53 -8.10 -23.34
C LEU A 512 25.78 -7.70 -24.79
N LEU A 513 25.01 -8.21 -25.73
CA LEU A 513 25.17 -7.90 -27.15
C LEU A 513 24.52 -6.56 -27.53
N HIS A 514 23.56 -6.07 -26.74
CA HIS A 514 22.93 -4.77 -26.97
C HIS A 514 23.93 -3.61 -26.76
N PRO A 515 24.28 -2.82 -27.79
CA PRO A 515 25.36 -1.82 -27.73
C PRO A 515 25.19 -0.79 -26.59
N SER A 516 23.99 -0.21 -26.44
CA SER A 516 23.73 0.81 -25.43
C SER A 516 23.82 0.28 -24.00
N LEU A 517 23.36 -0.95 -23.76
CA LEU A 517 23.39 -1.57 -22.43
C LEU A 517 24.81 -1.95 -22.06
N TYR A 518 25.52 -2.59 -22.99
CA TYR A 518 26.90 -2.95 -22.80
C TYR A 518 27.78 -1.72 -22.57
N GLY A 519 27.61 -0.64 -23.35
CA GLY A 519 28.35 0.61 -23.15
C GLY A 519 28.15 1.21 -21.75
N ARG A 520 26.94 1.09 -21.18
CA ARG A 520 26.65 1.53 -19.81
C ARG A 520 27.25 0.61 -18.75
N LEU A 521 27.18 -0.70 -18.93
CA LEU A 521 27.85 -1.68 -18.04
C LEU A 521 29.37 -1.49 -18.07
N LEU A 522 29.93 -1.21 -19.25
CA LEU A 522 31.34 -0.92 -19.44
C LEU A 522 31.73 0.40 -18.75
N ALA A 523 30.90 1.44 -18.85
CA ALA A 523 31.11 2.67 -18.10
C ALA A 523 31.10 2.43 -16.58
N LEU A 524 30.13 1.65 -16.08
CA LEU A 524 30.04 1.29 -14.67
C LEU A 524 31.26 0.49 -14.18
N ALA A 525 31.72 -0.50 -14.96
CA ALA A 525 32.89 -1.31 -14.62
C ALA A 525 34.20 -0.51 -14.56
N ARG A 526 34.31 0.59 -15.32
CA ARG A 526 35.46 1.51 -15.31
C ARG A 526 35.37 2.57 -14.22
N GLY A 527 34.16 2.87 -13.73
CA GLY A 527 33.90 3.91 -12.74
C GLY A 527 34.56 3.64 -11.40
N PRO A 528 34.55 4.61 -10.46
CA PRO A 528 35.08 4.42 -9.11
C PRO A 528 34.35 3.27 -8.39
N ALA A 529 34.98 2.73 -7.34
CA ALA A 529 34.34 1.71 -6.49
C ALA A 529 33.02 2.24 -5.91
N CYS A 530 31.94 1.52 -6.15
CA CYS A 530 30.60 1.81 -5.65
C CYS A 530 29.81 0.50 -5.54
N GLU A 531 28.70 0.54 -4.81
CA GLU A 531 27.83 -0.62 -4.60
C GLU A 531 27.36 -1.26 -5.92
N ALA A 532 27.01 -0.44 -6.92
CA ALA A 532 26.61 -0.92 -8.24
C ALA A 532 27.72 -1.74 -8.94
N ARG A 533 28.98 -1.33 -8.77
CA ARG A 533 30.15 -2.00 -9.34
C ARG A 533 30.41 -3.35 -8.65
N GLU A 534 30.25 -3.41 -7.33
CA GLU A 534 30.36 -4.66 -6.57
C GLU A 534 29.23 -5.63 -6.91
N GLU A 535 27.99 -5.15 -7.00
CA GLU A 535 26.85 -5.96 -7.43
C GLU A 535 27.01 -6.46 -8.87
N LEU A 536 27.54 -5.63 -9.78
CA LEU A 536 27.86 -6.08 -11.14
C LEU A 536 28.83 -7.28 -11.10
N ALA A 537 29.91 -7.20 -10.34
CA ALA A 537 30.88 -8.29 -10.22
C ALA A 537 30.22 -9.60 -9.72
N LYS A 538 29.31 -9.50 -8.74
CA LYS A 538 28.51 -10.64 -8.24
C LYS A 538 27.58 -11.22 -9.30
N VAL A 539 26.95 -10.37 -10.13
CA VAL A 539 26.10 -10.85 -11.24
C VAL A 539 26.94 -11.60 -12.27
N LEU A 540 28.07 -11.03 -12.70
CA LEU A 540 28.90 -11.61 -13.75
C LEU A 540 29.40 -13.02 -13.40
N SER A 541 29.78 -13.25 -12.13
CA SER A 541 30.25 -14.57 -11.69
C SER A 541 29.15 -15.64 -11.73
N GLY A 542 27.88 -15.23 -11.57
CA GLY A 542 26.72 -16.12 -11.59
C GLY A 542 26.11 -16.38 -12.97
N ILE A 543 26.51 -15.65 -14.02
CA ILE A 543 25.99 -15.88 -15.38
C ILE A 543 26.45 -17.26 -15.86
N GLY A 544 25.54 -18.04 -16.46
CA GLY A 544 25.84 -19.36 -17.02
C GLY A 544 26.63 -19.32 -18.34
N PRO A 545 26.72 -20.45 -19.06
CA PRO A 545 27.30 -20.50 -20.40
C PRO A 545 26.56 -19.54 -21.35
N VAL A 546 27.31 -18.76 -22.12
CA VAL A 546 26.78 -17.85 -23.15
C VAL A 546 27.50 -18.08 -24.49
N PRO A 547 26.92 -17.63 -25.62
CA PRO A 547 27.63 -17.63 -26.90
C PRO A 547 28.96 -16.87 -26.82
N ALA A 548 29.92 -17.27 -27.66
CA ALA A 548 31.29 -16.76 -27.67
C ALA A 548 31.37 -15.22 -27.74
N GLU A 549 30.46 -14.61 -28.50
CA GLU A 549 30.34 -13.16 -28.69
C GLU A 549 29.99 -12.44 -27.38
N ALA A 550 29.08 -13.01 -26.59
CA ALA A 550 28.69 -12.50 -25.28
C ALA A 550 29.76 -12.83 -24.23
N GLY A 551 30.42 -13.99 -24.36
CA GLY A 551 31.54 -14.41 -23.51
C GLY A 551 32.70 -13.42 -23.54
N ALA A 552 33.06 -12.91 -24.72
CA ALA A 552 34.10 -11.88 -24.85
C ALA A 552 33.78 -10.59 -24.08
N ARG A 553 32.52 -10.14 -24.17
CA ARG A 553 32.00 -8.98 -23.45
C ARG A 553 31.99 -9.18 -21.94
N LEU A 554 31.61 -10.38 -21.48
CA LEU A 554 31.64 -10.75 -20.07
C LEU A 554 33.06 -10.73 -19.51
N ASP A 555 34.02 -11.31 -20.23
CA ASP A 555 35.40 -11.38 -19.76
C ASP A 555 36.05 -10.00 -19.68
N VAL A 556 35.76 -9.09 -20.61
CA VAL A 556 36.22 -7.70 -20.51
C VAL A 556 35.64 -7.02 -19.26
N LEU A 557 34.34 -7.15 -19.01
CA LEU A 557 33.72 -6.58 -17.80
C LEU A 557 34.32 -7.20 -16.53
N ALA A 558 34.50 -8.52 -16.49
CA ALA A 558 35.10 -9.24 -15.36
C ALA A 558 36.52 -8.74 -15.08
N VAL A 559 37.36 -8.59 -16.10
CA VAL A 559 38.73 -8.08 -15.99
C VAL A 559 38.76 -6.63 -15.49
N LEU A 560 37.89 -5.76 -16.01
CA LEU A 560 37.80 -4.37 -15.54
C LEU A 560 37.36 -4.27 -14.07
N LEU A 561 36.60 -5.25 -13.60
CA LEU A 561 36.18 -5.39 -12.20
C LEU A 561 37.23 -6.09 -11.32
N GLY A 562 38.38 -6.49 -11.87
CA GLY A 562 39.47 -7.17 -11.16
C GLY A 562 39.32 -8.68 -11.03
N GLY A 563 38.34 -9.28 -11.72
CA GLY A 563 38.16 -10.73 -11.84
C GLY A 563 39.03 -11.35 -12.94
N ALA A 564 39.04 -12.68 -12.98
CA ALA A 564 39.68 -13.44 -14.07
C ALA A 564 38.70 -13.61 -15.25
N PRO A 565 39.21 -13.62 -16.51
CA PRO A 565 38.40 -14.02 -17.65
C PRO A 565 38.01 -15.50 -17.49
N ARG A 566 36.75 -15.84 -17.73
CA ARG A 566 36.25 -17.22 -17.63
C ARG A 566 36.11 -17.84 -19.00
N PHE A 567 35.44 -17.14 -19.91
CA PHE A 567 35.04 -17.69 -21.20
C PHE A 567 36.20 -17.87 -22.15
N ALA A 568 37.19 -16.97 -22.13
CA ALA A 568 38.40 -16.99 -22.95
C ALA A 568 39.13 -18.33 -22.84
N THR A 569 39.11 -18.96 -21.66
CA THR A 569 39.78 -20.24 -21.39
C THR A 569 38.97 -21.46 -21.85
N GLU A 570 37.68 -21.28 -22.14
CA GLU A 570 36.76 -22.34 -22.55
C GLU A 570 36.44 -22.30 -24.06
N VAL A 571 36.99 -21.33 -24.80
CA VAL A 571 36.69 -21.13 -26.22
C VAL A 571 37.35 -22.19 -27.10
N ASP A 572 36.54 -22.96 -27.84
CA ASP A 572 37.02 -23.91 -28.83
C ASP A 572 37.41 -23.26 -30.18
N HIS A 573 37.85 -24.06 -31.16
CA HIS A 573 38.25 -23.56 -32.47
C HIS A 573 37.11 -22.85 -33.24
N HIS A 574 35.87 -23.28 -33.09
CA HIS A 574 34.72 -22.70 -33.80
C HIS A 574 34.20 -21.42 -33.15
N ALA A 575 34.35 -21.32 -31.83
CA ALA A 575 33.98 -20.15 -31.05
C ALA A 575 35.04 -19.05 -31.07
N ALA A 576 36.31 -19.38 -31.34
CA ALA A 576 37.44 -18.45 -31.30
C ALA A 576 37.29 -17.23 -32.20
N GLU A 577 36.83 -17.42 -33.44
CA GLU A 577 36.60 -16.32 -34.39
C GLU A 577 35.55 -15.33 -33.90
N ARG A 578 34.43 -15.85 -33.37
CA ARG A 578 33.30 -15.04 -32.91
C ARG A 578 33.63 -14.32 -31.60
N TYR A 579 34.33 -15.00 -30.70
CA TYR A 579 34.89 -14.36 -29.50
C TYR A 579 35.85 -13.22 -29.89
N ALA A 580 36.84 -13.50 -30.74
CA ALA A 580 37.85 -12.52 -31.13
C ALA A 580 37.23 -11.31 -31.84
N ALA A 581 36.22 -11.52 -32.71
CA ALA A 581 35.49 -10.45 -33.37
C ALA A 581 34.73 -9.56 -32.38
N SER A 582 34.02 -10.14 -31.40
CA SER A 582 33.30 -9.38 -30.39
C SER A 582 34.27 -8.67 -29.43
N PHE A 583 35.37 -9.33 -29.06
CA PHE A 583 36.45 -8.72 -28.28
C PHE A 583 37.06 -7.51 -28.98
N GLU A 584 37.29 -7.60 -30.28
CA GLU A 584 37.83 -6.50 -31.10
C GLU A 584 36.88 -5.28 -31.14
N GLN A 585 35.57 -5.50 -31.17
CA GLN A 585 34.60 -4.39 -31.08
C GLN A 585 34.70 -3.69 -29.72
N VAL A 586 34.69 -4.46 -28.64
CA VAL A 586 34.81 -3.92 -27.28
C VAL A 586 36.14 -3.20 -27.08
N TRP A 587 37.21 -3.73 -27.67
CA TRP A 587 38.55 -3.15 -27.63
C TRP A 587 38.57 -1.71 -28.15
N ASP A 588 37.85 -1.46 -29.24
CA ASP A 588 37.75 -0.14 -29.87
C ASP A 588 36.87 0.82 -29.06
N ASP A 589 35.91 0.30 -28.29
CA ASP A 589 35.05 1.08 -27.41
C ASP A 589 35.76 1.53 -26.10
N LEU A 590 36.96 1.02 -25.83
CA LEU A 590 37.76 1.44 -24.68
C LEU A 590 38.41 2.82 -24.94
N PRO A 591 38.43 3.73 -23.94
CA PRO A 591 38.68 5.16 -24.16
C PRO A 591 40.18 5.50 -24.26
N ASP A 592 41.05 4.60 -23.79
CA ASP A 592 42.50 4.76 -23.83
C ASP A 592 43.16 3.42 -24.20
N ARG A 593 44.09 3.49 -25.15
CA ARG A 593 44.93 2.36 -25.57
C ARG A 593 45.60 1.65 -24.41
N ARG A 594 46.01 2.37 -23.35
CA ARG A 594 46.67 1.72 -22.19
C ARG A 594 45.72 0.76 -21.46
N LEU A 595 44.46 1.16 -21.29
CA LEU A 595 43.45 0.30 -20.66
C LEU A 595 43.14 -0.90 -21.54
N SER A 596 43.00 -0.69 -22.86
CA SER A 596 42.87 -1.79 -23.81
C SER A 596 44.04 -2.74 -23.64
N GLN A 597 45.29 -2.25 -23.70
CA GLN A 597 46.48 -3.08 -23.54
C GLN A 597 46.47 -3.94 -22.27
N GLU A 598 46.09 -3.38 -21.13
CA GLU A 598 46.00 -4.14 -19.89
C GLU A 598 44.88 -5.19 -19.93
N VAL A 599 43.71 -4.87 -20.50
CA VAL A 599 42.61 -5.83 -20.66
C VAL A 599 43.02 -7.00 -21.59
N THR A 600 43.68 -6.75 -22.72
CA THR A 600 44.22 -7.85 -23.57
C THR A 600 45.20 -8.69 -22.79
N ARG A 601 46.14 -8.05 -22.06
CA ARG A 601 47.14 -8.77 -21.28
C ARG A 601 46.49 -9.72 -20.28
N LEU A 602 45.44 -9.28 -19.58
CA LEU A 602 44.72 -10.06 -18.58
C LEU A 602 43.85 -11.17 -19.21
N ILE A 603 43.28 -10.94 -20.39
CA ILE A 603 42.54 -11.97 -21.15
C ILE A 603 43.46 -13.05 -21.72
N VAL A 604 44.64 -12.67 -22.20
CA VAL A 604 45.61 -13.56 -22.83
C VAL A 604 46.43 -14.33 -21.80
N ALA A 605 46.74 -13.72 -20.64
CA ALA A 605 47.58 -14.32 -19.59
C ALA A 605 47.22 -15.76 -19.17
N PRO A 606 45.93 -16.14 -19.02
CA PRO A 606 45.56 -17.51 -18.63
C PRO A 606 45.52 -18.51 -19.80
N LEU A 607 45.71 -18.07 -21.05
CA LEU A 607 45.61 -18.94 -22.22
C LEU A 607 46.89 -19.76 -22.45
N ASP A 608 46.73 -21.06 -22.70
CA ASP A 608 47.84 -21.90 -23.17
C ASP A 608 48.34 -21.41 -24.54
N HIS A 609 49.65 -21.44 -24.79
CA HIS A 609 50.27 -21.07 -26.08
C HIS A 609 49.64 -21.70 -27.34
N ARG A 610 48.92 -22.83 -27.22
CA ARG A 610 48.20 -23.53 -28.29
C ARG A 610 46.70 -23.23 -28.33
N HIS A 611 46.21 -22.36 -27.45
CA HIS A 611 44.80 -22.02 -27.36
C HIS A 611 44.33 -21.34 -28.65
N PRO A 612 43.23 -21.77 -29.28
CA PRO A 612 42.79 -21.24 -30.58
C PRO A 612 42.56 -19.73 -30.59
N LEU A 613 42.05 -19.20 -29.49
CA LEU A 613 41.80 -17.77 -29.34
C LEU A 613 43.07 -16.94 -29.53
N LEU A 614 44.25 -17.43 -29.13
CA LEU A 614 45.52 -16.72 -29.35
C LEU A 614 45.79 -16.51 -30.84
N ASN A 615 45.64 -17.56 -31.65
CA ASN A 615 45.92 -17.49 -33.08
C ASN A 615 45.00 -16.47 -33.78
N GLU A 616 43.75 -16.37 -33.34
CA GLU A 616 42.78 -15.47 -33.94
C GLU A 616 42.96 -14.02 -33.48
N LEU A 617 43.30 -13.81 -32.20
CA LEU A 617 43.69 -12.48 -31.69
C LEU A 617 45.00 -11.98 -32.35
N GLU A 618 45.95 -12.87 -32.65
CA GLU A 618 47.17 -12.55 -33.41
C GLU A 618 46.86 -12.16 -34.86
N ARG A 619 45.95 -12.87 -35.54
CA ARG A 619 45.57 -12.57 -36.93
C ARG A 619 44.93 -11.19 -37.09
N ARG A 620 44.17 -10.74 -36.08
CA ARG A 620 43.46 -9.45 -36.11
C ARG A 620 44.34 -8.25 -35.74
N GLU A 621 45.67 -8.42 -35.72
CA GLU A 621 46.72 -7.42 -35.46
C GLU A 621 46.69 -6.67 -34.11
N LYS A 622 45.58 -6.66 -33.36
CA LYS A 622 45.43 -5.87 -32.12
C LYS A 622 46.07 -6.48 -30.88
N ALA A 623 46.24 -7.79 -30.85
CA ALA A 623 46.91 -8.48 -29.75
C ALA A 623 48.41 -8.71 -30.02
N THR A 624 48.89 -8.37 -31.22
CA THR A 624 50.23 -8.71 -31.67
C THR A 624 51.26 -8.24 -30.67
N GLU A 625 51.33 -6.96 -30.28
CA GLU A 625 52.37 -6.46 -29.38
C GLU A 625 52.37 -7.11 -27.99
N ILE A 626 51.20 -7.45 -27.43
CA ILE A 626 51.08 -8.02 -26.06
C ILE A 626 51.21 -9.53 -26.06
N VAL A 627 50.63 -10.23 -27.03
CA VAL A 627 50.75 -11.68 -27.20
C VAL A 627 52.16 -12.05 -27.60
N VAL A 628 52.79 -11.25 -28.49
CA VAL A 628 54.24 -11.22 -28.73
C VAL A 628 54.92 -11.11 -27.38
N ARG A 629 54.74 -10.01 -26.64
CA ARG A 629 55.46 -9.77 -25.39
C ARG A 629 55.27 -10.86 -24.33
N GLN A 630 54.09 -11.45 -24.18
CA GLN A 630 53.84 -12.57 -23.26
C GLN A 630 54.47 -13.89 -23.75
N ARG A 631 54.38 -14.22 -25.04
CA ARG A 631 55.14 -15.35 -25.63
C ARG A 631 56.65 -15.13 -25.46
N PHE A 632 57.14 -13.89 -25.56
CA PHE A 632 58.53 -13.51 -25.35
C PHE A 632 58.96 -13.65 -23.88
N ASP A 633 58.19 -13.12 -22.92
CA ASP A 633 58.50 -13.22 -21.49
C ASP A 633 58.43 -14.67 -20.98
N ALA A 634 57.52 -15.49 -21.52
CA ALA A 634 57.43 -16.91 -21.17
C ALA A 634 58.59 -17.74 -21.77
N ASN A 635 59.14 -17.33 -22.92
CA ASN A 635 60.18 -18.09 -23.62
C ASN A 635 61.54 -18.00 -22.90
N PRO A 636 62.12 -19.14 -22.45
CA PRO A 636 63.39 -19.14 -21.71
C PRO A 636 64.57 -18.56 -22.49
N ALA A 637 64.61 -18.72 -23.82
CA ALA A 637 65.68 -18.21 -24.66
C ALA A 637 65.63 -16.68 -24.75
N VAL A 638 64.42 -16.13 -24.82
CA VAL A 638 64.20 -14.67 -24.85
C VAL A 638 64.48 -14.06 -23.49
N ARG A 639 64.05 -14.68 -22.39
CA ARG A 639 64.42 -14.24 -21.03
C ARG A 639 65.93 -14.24 -20.81
N SER A 640 66.61 -15.28 -21.31
CA SER A 640 68.08 -15.36 -21.25
C SER A 640 68.73 -14.22 -22.04
N LEU A 641 68.19 -13.90 -23.23
CA LEU A 641 68.63 -12.77 -24.03
C LEU A 641 68.40 -11.43 -23.33
N MET A 642 67.20 -11.22 -22.76
CA MET A 642 66.85 -10.01 -22.02
C MET A 642 67.75 -9.79 -20.81
N GLY A 643 67.96 -10.84 -19.99
CA GLY A 643 68.84 -10.77 -18.82
C GLY A 643 70.29 -10.48 -19.21
N ALA A 644 70.81 -11.16 -20.23
CA ALA A 644 72.14 -10.88 -20.74
C ALA A 644 72.26 -9.44 -21.30
N ALA A 645 71.21 -8.89 -21.90
CA ALA A 645 71.20 -7.53 -22.41
C ALA A 645 71.13 -6.48 -21.30
N GLU A 646 70.51 -6.79 -20.16
CA GLU A 646 70.44 -5.92 -18.98
C GLU A 646 71.73 -6.01 -18.13
N ASP A 647 72.45 -7.13 -18.17
CA ASP A 647 73.74 -7.35 -17.50
C ASP A 647 74.96 -6.89 -18.34
N ASP A 648 74.75 -6.10 -19.40
CA ASP A 648 75.78 -5.64 -20.34
C ASP A 648 76.67 -6.78 -20.88
N ALA A 649 76.07 -7.95 -21.16
CA ALA A 649 76.82 -9.09 -21.65
C ALA A 649 77.56 -8.76 -22.97
N PRO A 650 78.72 -9.40 -23.21
CA PRO A 650 79.50 -9.15 -24.41
C PRO A 650 78.65 -9.33 -25.68
N PRO A 651 78.87 -8.53 -26.74
CA PRO A 651 78.09 -8.58 -27.98
C PRO A 651 77.98 -9.98 -28.62
N ALA A 652 79.00 -10.82 -28.48
CA ALA A 652 78.99 -12.20 -28.96
C ALA A 652 77.98 -13.09 -28.19
N THR A 653 77.88 -12.91 -26.87
CA THR A 653 76.94 -13.64 -26.01
C THR A 653 75.51 -13.25 -26.34
N LEU A 654 75.26 -11.94 -26.53
CA LEU A 654 73.97 -11.44 -26.96
C LEU A 654 73.56 -12.01 -28.31
N ALA A 655 74.46 -12.02 -29.30
CA ALA A 655 74.17 -12.58 -30.62
C ALA A 655 73.85 -14.09 -30.59
N ALA A 656 74.52 -14.87 -29.75
CA ALA A 656 74.24 -16.30 -29.61
C ALA A 656 72.87 -16.56 -28.93
N LEU A 657 72.56 -15.81 -27.87
CA LEU A 657 71.25 -15.88 -27.22
C LEU A 657 70.13 -15.40 -28.15
N TRP A 658 70.44 -14.45 -29.02
CA TRP A 658 69.53 -13.94 -30.03
C TRP A 658 69.17 -14.98 -31.09
N ALA A 659 70.16 -15.69 -31.62
CA ALA A 659 69.93 -16.78 -32.58
C ALA A 659 69.04 -17.87 -31.95
N ARG A 660 69.27 -18.20 -30.67
CA ARG A 660 68.42 -19.15 -29.92
C ARG A 660 67.00 -18.62 -29.72
N ALA A 661 66.83 -17.33 -29.41
CA ALA A 661 65.51 -16.70 -29.27
C ALA A 661 64.73 -16.74 -30.59
N LEU A 662 65.35 -16.35 -31.71
CA LEU A 662 64.75 -16.41 -33.06
C LEU A 662 64.31 -17.83 -33.44
N ALA A 663 65.19 -18.82 -33.24
CA ALA A 663 64.88 -20.22 -33.52
C ALA A 663 63.71 -20.76 -32.69
N SER A 664 63.52 -20.22 -31.48
CA SER A 664 62.48 -20.69 -30.56
C SER A 664 61.11 -20.00 -30.71
N VAL A 665 61.05 -18.77 -31.21
CA VAL A 665 59.79 -18.00 -31.35
C VAL A 665 59.29 -17.91 -32.80
N GLY A 666 60.15 -18.25 -33.78
CA GLY A 666 59.80 -18.24 -35.20
C GLY A 666 59.91 -16.85 -35.85
N PRO A 667 59.61 -16.75 -37.16
CA PRO A 667 59.92 -15.59 -38.00
C PRO A 667 59.10 -14.31 -37.69
N GLY A 668 58.17 -14.37 -36.73
CA GLY A 668 57.35 -13.23 -36.30
C GLY A 668 58.00 -12.33 -35.24
N PHE A 669 59.16 -12.71 -34.68
CA PHE A 669 59.85 -11.89 -33.67
C PHE A 669 60.32 -10.56 -34.26
N ASP A 670 59.81 -9.44 -33.72
CA ASP A 670 60.35 -8.11 -33.98
C ASP A 670 61.25 -7.65 -32.82
N PRO A 671 62.57 -7.64 -33.03
CA PRO A 671 63.50 -7.22 -32.01
C PRO A 671 63.73 -5.70 -31.94
N GLY A 672 63.07 -4.90 -32.79
CA GLY A 672 63.32 -3.46 -32.90
C GLY A 672 63.31 -2.68 -31.59
N PRO A 673 62.32 -2.88 -30.70
CA PRO A 673 62.28 -2.19 -29.41
C PRO A 673 63.47 -2.55 -28.49
N LEU A 674 63.95 -3.80 -28.57
CA LEU A 674 65.03 -4.36 -27.78
C LEU A 674 66.38 -3.80 -28.23
N LEU A 675 66.64 -3.81 -29.55
CA LEU A 675 67.81 -3.17 -30.16
C LEU A 675 67.83 -1.67 -29.90
N ALA A 676 66.69 -0.99 -30.03
CA ALA A 676 66.59 0.44 -29.77
C ALA A 676 66.83 0.79 -28.28
N ARG A 677 66.49 -0.10 -27.34
CA ARG A 677 66.78 0.11 -25.90
C ARG A 677 68.25 -0.13 -25.59
N TRP A 678 68.82 -1.23 -26.09
CA TRP A 678 70.22 -1.57 -25.90
C TRP A 678 71.16 -0.54 -26.59
N SER A 679 70.80 -0.08 -27.79
CA SER A 679 71.57 0.94 -28.52
C SER A 679 71.55 2.33 -27.87
N ARG A 680 70.57 2.62 -27.02
CA ARG A 680 70.52 3.87 -26.24
C ARG A 680 71.45 3.86 -25.03
N SER A 681 71.85 2.68 -24.57
CA SER A 681 72.69 2.48 -23.38
C SER A 681 74.16 2.17 -23.72
N HIS A 682 74.46 1.87 -24.98
CA HIS A 682 75.76 1.42 -25.44
C HIS A 682 76.29 2.31 -26.57
N ASP A 683 77.61 2.41 -26.67
CA ASP A 683 78.22 3.20 -27.74
C ASP A 683 78.02 2.54 -29.13
N SER A 684 78.27 3.33 -30.18
CA SER A 684 78.15 2.87 -31.56
C SER A 684 79.06 1.68 -31.89
N ARG A 685 80.14 1.45 -31.12
CA ARG A 685 81.09 0.35 -31.36
C ARG A 685 80.56 -0.97 -30.82
N ALA A 686 79.96 -0.97 -29.63
CA ALA A 686 79.31 -2.14 -29.07
C ALA A 686 78.12 -2.59 -29.94
N LEU A 687 77.33 -1.63 -30.46
CA LEU A 687 76.25 -1.93 -31.41
C LEU A 687 76.77 -2.50 -32.72
N HIS A 688 77.89 -1.96 -33.21
CA HIS A 688 78.54 -2.49 -34.39
C HIS A 688 79.03 -3.93 -34.21
N GLU A 689 79.63 -4.26 -33.06
CA GLU A 689 80.06 -5.62 -32.76
C GLU A 689 78.89 -6.59 -32.60
N LEU A 690 77.79 -6.15 -31.98
CA LEU A 690 76.56 -6.94 -31.85
C LEU A 690 75.99 -7.28 -33.23
N LEU A 691 75.85 -6.28 -34.10
CA LEU A 691 75.35 -6.47 -35.48
C LEU A 691 76.25 -7.39 -36.30
N ARG A 692 77.57 -7.26 -36.14
CA ARG A 692 78.55 -8.16 -36.76
C ARG A 692 78.38 -9.60 -36.29
N HIS A 693 78.19 -9.84 -35.00
CA HIS A 693 77.97 -11.18 -34.48
C HIS A 693 76.60 -11.75 -34.86
N LEU A 694 75.54 -10.93 -34.87
CA LEU A 694 74.21 -11.32 -35.36
C LEU A 694 74.26 -11.73 -36.83
N TRP A 695 75.02 -11.00 -37.65
CA TRP A 695 75.26 -11.36 -39.04
C TRP A 695 76.00 -12.69 -39.18
N GLN A 696 77.07 -12.87 -38.41
CA GLN A 696 77.86 -14.11 -38.44
C GLN A 696 77.02 -15.33 -38.03
N GLU A 697 76.16 -15.21 -37.02
CA GLU A 697 75.29 -16.32 -36.64
C GLU A 697 74.17 -16.58 -37.65
N ALA A 698 73.58 -15.53 -38.24
CA ALA A 698 72.61 -15.70 -39.32
C ALA A 698 73.20 -16.47 -40.51
N VAL A 699 74.47 -16.18 -40.87
CA VAL A 699 75.20 -16.89 -41.92
C VAL A 699 75.49 -18.34 -41.51
N ARG A 700 75.90 -18.59 -40.26
CA ARG A 700 76.20 -19.95 -39.78
C ARG A 700 74.98 -20.86 -39.74
N HIS A 701 73.80 -20.31 -39.45
CA HIS A 701 72.56 -21.08 -39.34
C HIS A 701 71.82 -21.28 -40.67
N GLY A 702 72.36 -20.80 -41.80
CA GLY A 702 71.82 -21.10 -43.13
C GLY A 702 70.48 -20.43 -43.46
N GLU A 703 69.97 -19.54 -42.61
CA GLU A 703 68.71 -18.83 -42.80
C GLU A 703 68.91 -17.31 -42.81
N PRO A 704 69.30 -16.71 -43.95
CA PRO A 704 68.99 -15.30 -44.18
C PRO A 704 67.51 -15.24 -44.59
N SER A 705 66.57 -15.51 -43.68
CA SER A 705 65.17 -15.22 -43.98
C SER A 705 65.07 -13.71 -44.21
N THR A 706 64.68 -13.33 -45.42
CA THR A 706 64.67 -11.94 -45.91
C THR A 706 63.85 -11.00 -45.02
N THR A 707 62.97 -11.53 -44.18
CA THR A 707 62.04 -10.77 -43.33
C THR A 707 62.70 -10.26 -42.05
N GLY A 708 63.44 -11.12 -41.32
CA GLY A 708 64.14 -10.70 -40.10
C GLY A 708 65.27 -9.72 -40.38
N TYR A 709 65.99 -9.93 -41.49
CA TYR A 709 67.05 -9.04 -41.93
C TYR A 709 66.50 -7.70 -42.47
N ARG A 710 65.38 -7.70 -43.20
CA ARG A 710 64.72 -6.46 -43.66
C ARG A 710 64.31 -5.57 -42.48
N ARG A 711 63.70 -6.12 -41.43
CA ARG A 711 63.35 -5.35 -40.23
C ARG A 711 64.58 -4.84 -39.48
N LEU A 712 65.62 -5.66 -39.33
CA LEU A 712 66.90 -5.22 -38.75
C LEU A 712 67.49 -4.03 -39.53
N MET A 713 67.38 -4.06 -40.85
CA MET A 713 67.80 -2.95 -41.73
C MET A 713 66.91 -1.71 -41.59
N GLU A 714 65.59 -1.87 -41.44
CA GLU A 714 64.65 -0.76 -41.17
C GLU A 714 64.98 -0.06 -39.84
N ILE A 715 65.30 -0.84 -38.78
CA ILE A 715 65.73 -0.30 -37.48
C ILE A 715 67.04 0.48 -37.62
N LEU A 716 68.01 -0.04 -38.39
CA LEU A 716 69.30 0.63 -38.62
C LEU A 716 69.18 1.93 -39.41
N VAL A 717 68.19 2.04 -40.29
CA VAL A 717 67.91 3.25 -41.10
C VAL A 717 67.41 4.40 -40.24
N HIS A 718 66.69 4.10 -39.16
CA HIS A 718 66.19 5.10 -38.23
C HIS A 718 67.16 5.40 -37.06
N HIS A 719 68.31 4.71 -37.00
CA HIS A 719 69.34 4.94 -35.98
C HIS A 719 70.18 6.19 -36.30
N PRO A 720 70.57 7.03 -35.33
CA PRO A 720 71.41 8.23 -35.56
C PRO A 720 72.75 7.93 -36.27
N GLY A 721 73.26 6.70 -36.13
CA GLY A 721 74.48 6.20 -36.77
C GLY A 721 74.30 5.55 -38.15
N ALA A 722 73.10 5.59 -38.74
CA ALA A 722 72.77 4.95 -40.03
C ALA A 722 73.81 5.12 -41.15
N PRO A 723 74.46 6.29 -41.34
CA PRO A 723 75.47 6.46 -42.39
C PRO A 723 76.70 5.56 -42.23
N HIS A 724 77.13 5.30 -40.99
CA HIS A 724 78.28 4.43 -40.72
C HIS A 724 77.93 2.95 -40.89
N TYR A 725 76.72 2.53 -40.52
CA TYR A 725 76.26 1.16 -40.73
C TYR A 725 76.07 0.86 -42.23
N ALA A 726 75.52 1.79 -43.01
CA ALA A 726 75.36 1.62 -44.47
C ALA A 726 76.69 1.55 -45.23
N ALA A 727 77.77 2.12 -44.69
CA ALA A 727 79.12 1.99 -45.25
C ALA A 727 79.72 0.61 -44.92
N TRP A 728 79.61 0.16 -43.68
CA TRP A 728 80.08 -1.15 -43.24
C TRP A 728 79.38 -2.33 -43.94
N ILE A 729 78.05 -2.26 -44.09
CA ILE A 729 77.25 -3.27 -44.82
C ILE A 729 77.71 -3.39 -46.28
N ARG A 730 78.19 -2.30 -46.89
CA ARG A 730 78.76 -2.32 -48.25
C ARG A 730 80.14 -2.98 -48.32
N GLU A 731 80.94 -2.87 -47.27
CA GLU A 731 82.31 -3.39 -47.24
C GLU A 731 82.38 -4.88 -46.86
N GLN A 732 81.45 -5.37 -46.04
CA GLN A 732 81.53 -6.70 -45.43
C GLN A 732 80.57 -7.74 -46.00
N ILE A 733 79.69 -7.38 -46.96
CA ILE A 733 78.80 -8.32 -47.64
C ILE A 733 79.33 -8.55 -49.06
N PRO A 734 80.02 -9.67 -49.34
CA PRO A 734 80.51 -9.97 -50.69
C PRO A 734 79.35 -10.26 -51.64
N GLY A 735 79.32 -9.55 -52.77
CA GLY A 735 78.86 -10.01 -54.09
C GLY A 735 77.39 -10.39 -54.30
N ASP A 736 76.84 -11.31 -53.51
CA ASP A 736 75.68 -12.10 -53.95
C ASP A 736 74.43 -11.89 -53.08
N VAL A 737 73.85 -10.69 -53.14
CA VAL A 737 72.39 -10.52 -52.99
C VAL A 737 71.92 -9.29 -53.80
N MET A 738 71.60 -9.49 -55.08
CA MET A 738 71.01 -8.47 -55.98
C MET A 738 69.72 -7.81 -55.41
N ARG A 739 68.98 -8.50 -54.52
CA ARG A 739 67.79 -7.94 -53.83
C ARG A 739 68.11 -6.94 -52.73
N LEU A 740 69.22 -7.10 -52.00
CA LEU A 740 69.61 -6.18 -50.92
C LEU A 740 70.14 -4.86 -51.47
N ARG A 741 70.79 -4.89 -52.63
CA ARG A 741 71.26 -3.68 -53.33
C ARG A 741 70.09 -2.79 -53.77
N ALA A 742 69.03 -3.39 -54.32
CA ALA A 742 67.81 -2.67 -54.70
C ALA A 742 67.10 -2.04 -53.49
N GLU A 743 67.09 -2.72 -52.35
CA GLU A 743 66.47 -2.19 -51.13
C GLU A 743 67.35 -1.16 -50.42
N LEU A 744 68.69 -1.30 -50.47
CA LEU A 744 69.63 -0.26 -50.04
C LEU A 744 69.51 1.02 -50.88
N ASP A 745 69.32 0.89 -52.19
CA ASP A 745 69.07 2.03 -53.09
C ASP A 745 67.71 2.69 -52.78
N ARG A 746 66.68 1.90 -52.42
CA ARG A 746 65.37 2.41 -51.95
C ARG A 746 65.46 3.13 -50.60
N LEU A 747 66.27 2.63 -49.67
CA LEU A 747 66.49 3.23 -48.35
C LEU A 747 67.32 4.52 -48.43
N ARG A 748 68.31 4.57 -49.33
CA ARG A 748 69.04 5.80 -49.67
C ARG A 748 68.08 6.87 -50.21
N TRP A 749 67.13 6.47 -51.05
CA TRP A 749 66.09 7.37 -51.57
C TRP A 749 65.18 7.93 -50.46
N LEU A 750 64.76 7.10 -49.48
CA LEU A 750 63.99 7.57 -48.32
C LEU A 750 64.77 8.53 -47.41
N LEU A 751 66.08 8.30 -47.24
CA LEU A 751 66.97 9.20 -46.50
C LEU A 751 67.23 10.53 -47.23
N GLU A 752 67.30 10.52 -48.56
CA GLU A 752 67.38 11.74 -49.37
C GLU A 752 66.07 12.55 -49.29
N ILE A 753 64.90 11.89 -49.20
CA ILE A 753 63.60 12.55 -48.95
C ILE A 753 63.53 13.16 -47.55
N ALA A 754 63.96 12.42 -46.52
CA ALA A 754 63.96 12.92 -45.14
C ALA A 754 64.89 14.13 -44.96
N ARG A 755 65.98 14.23 -45.73
CA ARG A 755 66.91 15.37 -45.73
C ARG A 755 66.40 16.60 -46.47
N ALA A 756 65.47 16.44 -47.42
CA ALA A 756 64.96 17.54 -48.23
C ALA A 756 63.96 18.46 -47.49
N GLY A 757 63.46 18.01 -46.32
CA GLY A 757 62.46 18.74 -45.53
C GLY A 757 61.07 18.79 -46.20
N PRO A 758 60.00 19.06 -45.44
CA PRO A 758 58.65 19.15 -45.97
C PRO A 758 58.47 20.45 -46.77
N GLY A 759 58.87 20.44 -48.04
CA GLY A 759 58.69 21.60 -48.93
C GLY A 759 59.41 21.53 -50.28
N ALA A 760 60.43 20.68 -50.45
CA ALA A 760 61.13 20.54 -51.72
C ALA A 760 60.65 19.29 -52.48
N GLY A 761 59.77 19.48 -53.46
CA GLY A 761 59.37 18.39 -54.37
C GLY A 761 60.55 17.87 -55.20
N PRO A 762 60.58 16.57 -55.57
CA PRO A 762 61.68 16.01 -56.36
C PRO A 762 61.78 16.65 -57.74
N SER A 763 63.00 16.79 -58.25
CA SER A 763 63.26 17.43 -59.54
C SER A 763 62.55 16.70 -60.71
N PRO A 764 62.15 17.43 -61.78
CA PRO A 764 61.32 16.92 -62.88
C PRO A 764 61.73 15.57 -63.51
N PRO A 765 63.02 15.21 -63.63
CA PRO A 765 63.40 13.93 -64.26
C PRO A 765 63.00 12.70 -63.43
N VAL A 766 62.82 12.86 -62.11
CA VAL A 766 62.51 11.76 -61.17
C VAL A 766 61.01 11.45 -61.16
N ARG A 767 60.16 12.47 -61.27
CA ARG A 767 58.70 12.33 -61.29
C ARG A 767 58.20 11.57 -62.52
N SER A 768 58.82 11.82 -63.68
CA SER A 768 58.45 11.20 -64.96
C SER A 768 58.83 9.71 -65.06
N ARG A 769 59.94 9.30 -64.42
CA ARG A 769 60.33 7.87 -64.33
C ARG A 769 59.45 7.08 -63.36
N LEU A 770 58.87 7.75 -62.36
CA LEU A 770 57.97 7.13 -61.38
C LEU A 770 56.59 6.82 -61.99
N LEU A 771 56.03 7.76 -62.77
CA LEU A 771 54.72 7.59 -63.39
C LEU A 771 54.70 6.54 -64.51
N TRP A 772 55.83 6.37 -65.22
CA TRP A 772 55.93 5.38 -66.29
C TRP A 772 56.06 3.92 -65.80
N ARG A 773 56.59 3.70 -64.59
CA ARG A 773 56.76 2.33 -64.02
C ARG A 773 55.58 1.85 -63.18
N LEU A 774 54.75 2.73 -62.65
CA LEU A 774 53.62 2.37 -61.78
C LEU A 774 52.29 2.18 -62.52
N HIS A 775 52.13 2.77 -63.70
CA HIS A 775 50.90 2.64 -64.48
C HIS A 775 51.20 2.33 -65.94
N GLY A 776 51.41 1.05 -66.23
CA GLY A 776 51.36 0.55 -67.60
C GLY A 776 49.93 0.61 -68.13
N SER A 777 49.51 1.75 -68.71
CA SER A 777 48.45 1.91 -69.73
C SER A 777 48.19 3.39 -70.07
N SER A 778 47.76 3.64 -71.31
CA SER A 778 47.61 4.93 -72.02
C SER A 778 46.70 6.01 -71.40
N PRO A 779 46.84 7.29 -71.81
CA PRO A 779 46.25 8.45 -71.15
C PRO A 779 44.82 8.75 -71.63
N GLY A 780 43.88 8.88 -70.69
CA GLY A 780 42.51 9.30 -70.96
C GLY A 780 41.87 10.00 -69.77
N ARG A 781 41.84 11.34 -69.84
CA ARG A 781 40.98 12.31 -69.11
C ARG A 781 40.88 12.19 -67.59
N TRP A 782 41.55 13.13 -66.91
CA TRP A 782 41.11 13.62 -65.60
C TRP A 782 41.00 15.14 -65.66
N THR A 783 39.77 15.65 -65.53
CA THR A 783 39.44 17.06 -65.34
C THR A 783 39.33 17.37 -63.85
N GLU A 784 39.74 18.60 -63.55
CA GLU A 784 39.86 19.23 -62.24
C GLU A 784 38.60 19.14 -61.36
N ALA A 785 38.81 18.89 -60.07
CA ALA A 785 38.10 19.58 -59.00
C ALA A 785 39.03 19.70 -57.78
N LYS A 786 39.18 20.94 -57.32
CA LYS A 786 39.93 21.39 -56.14
C LYS A 786 39.12 21.18 -54.86
N GLY A 787 39.82 21.16 -53.72
CA GLY A 787 39.30 21.33 -52.35
C GLY A 787 39.80 20.22 -51.43
N GLU A 788 41.00 20.34 -50.89
CA GLU A 788 41.26 20.87 -49.52
C GLU A 788 40.85 19.86 -48.42
N ASP A 789 41.74 18.87 -48.20
CA ASP A 789 42.32 18.48 -46.90
C ASP A 789 42.93 17.07 -46.98
N ALA A 790 44.27 17.01 -47.09
CA ALA A 790 45.15 15.88 -46.70
C ALA A 790 46.63 16.30 -46.75
#